data_AF-A0A3C1YA75-F1
#
_entry.id   AF-A0A3C1YA75-F1
#
_cell.length_a   1.000
_cell.length_b   1.000
_cell.length_c   1.000
_cell.angle_alpha   90.00
_cell.angle_beta   90.00
_cell.angle_gamma   90.00
#
_symmetry.space_group_name_H-M   'P 1'
#
loop_
_entity.id
_entity.type
_entity.pdbx_description
1 polymer ?
#
loop_
_entity_poly.entity_id
_entity_poly.type
_entity_poly.pdbx_seq_one_letter_code
_entity_poly.pdbx_strand_id
1 'polypeptide(L)'
;MKKWIIPAVAASLGLAAWAGFSSPDTTMIVPEKTRAASTEVTNPARIARKALRAPGDAFTLPVELTPTTAQAGNFVYLDVNCDEKTWTCTGGQMQYGWHSKNNADDWFFVPVRLSAADRMLQISFKMKSQGNYEEKLEVFYGAAATPASMTESLFSIVRTGGQFEDYTNTLTVDPSTGIGYFGFHAASDADKYGINVKDIVIESLSQPIPLAPSITASSINELEYSATVTLPASTLQGEQISGNVGLQVSVDGVEIENHADCAPGSTKDVSLTLTKGTHSVSYAAYLVTDGVAKYSQAVAEEVRATAAAVAEQLPVLFEPSDEDFENSVVIDANNDGSTWSLHSNGSFRYYYNGLNAGDDWLILPIVDFGADNGTFEISMDVNGEGYSYTETFEVCVGRTLSPEDMTVVFSPAAVQTSNWEPRSGKFSLTEGGKWYVALHATSPKDQYSLYVKNIAISRSADRTPAAAVIKSLEFNGLEGELVATLPTETVDGVALEGNVGVAVTVDGVDYATSAMAAPGSDVPVPVTLTLGKHTIGVAAFIEDGGTRLTGAQVLREVVARNAAGFAYPIPFTMHPTLGEFETLDIVDANNDGFTWDYNAGAANGTGAAVCRTSGDETADDWLFFPAVAVTDITRIYSVSVEARAYLEQYPEDFDLCIGTSPTPEAMTKVVEAEGFKTYLYAPVAGEWIAPAAGNYHVGIHRRSAGSAHTLSIMNVSVTDAGKSVLAPAACSDIDAAGDASGALLANVSLTLPTEAINGTALDASASLTATVTSATGATANVTGLPGERVSVSLAAPDGHSTITVVASSAAYGAGEPAETTVYCGLDRPSSPVVTSEVSADNMSLTLTWTDPARGEQGGAIDVAGLSHTIYTPIDPQGLYWSKVVELPVGQNSYTFEAGLLQDITFVGVSATNSKGESQLGVGYGVTGAPYSLPLTEDLSKGTYTYSPVVTDTPTEDYSTNWFLDSPALIYPSLGEDAGSALMCIEASAPVSPLGRVSLPKFSTVGAHAPQITMCVYDAPQAAPATVYAASYGMDDVKIGEISGKGSEGWTDYTFDLPASLLDKAWVNLYIVASFDAAPQAFVLRSYSVKSTYGKQLSTRLQAPAEMEVGQLYTLTAKVTNGSLTARQLPDFSLTVSYGDVTETVEPSRVPADNSI
;
A
#
# COMPACT_ATOMS: atom_id res chain seq x y z
N MET A 1 -12.31 21.81 54.18
CA MET A 1 -13.76 21.61 54.40
C MET A 1 -14.11 20.19 53.95
N LYS A 2 -15.15 19.55 54.50
CA LYS A 2 -15.38 18.09 54.44
C LYS A 2 -15.23 17.47 53.03
N LYS A 3 -14.38 16.46 52.91
CA LYS A 3 -14.42 15.31 51.98
C LYS A 3 -13.97 14.07 52.75
N TRP A 4 -14.08 12.88 52.14
CA TRP A 4 -13.68 11.57 52.69
C TRP A 4 -14.59 10.98 53.79
N ILE A 5 -15.69 10.37 53.35
CA ILE A 5 -16.15 9.05 53.83
C ILE A 5 -16.33 8.20 52.56
N ILE A 6 -16.21 6.87 52.64
CA ILE A 6 -16.03 5.92 51.51
C ILE A 6 -14.64 6.10 50.87
N PRO A 7 -13.65 5.29 51.28
CA PRO A 7 -13.29 4.13 50.43
C PRO A 7 -12.78 2.90 51.24
N ALA A 8 -13.50 1.77 51.21
CA ALA A 8 -13.06 0.57 51.93
C ALA A 8 -13.46 -0.81 51.32
N VAL A 9 -14.08 -0.88 50.13
CA VAL A 9 -14.50 -2.20 49.56
C VAL A 9 -14.31 -2.36 48.05
N ALA A 10 -14.35 -1.29 47.25
CA ALA A 10 -14.39 -1.37 45.77
C ALA A 10 -13.01 -1.48 45.06
N ALA A 11 -11.97 -2.03 45.72
CA ALA A 11 -10.58 -1.91 45.29
C ALA A 11 -9.78 -3.24 45.20
N SER A 12 -10.41 -4.34 44.79
CA SER A 12 -9.70 -5.53 44.29
C SER A 12 -10.56 -6.37 43.32
N LEU A 13 -9.92 -7.23 42.53
CA LEU A 13 -10.55 -8.17 41.57
C LEU A 13 -11.31 -7.51 40.39
N GLY A 14 -10.57 -6.91 39.46
CA GLY A 14 -11.13 -6.25 38.26
C GLY A 14 -10.45 -6.58 36.92
N LEU A 15 -9.63 -7.63 36.82
CA LEU A 15 -8.93 -8.02 35.57
C LEU A 15 -8.41 -9.47 35.62
N ALA A 16 -9.23 -10.47 35.20
CA ALA A 16 -8.81 -11.80 34.71
C ALA A 16 -9.99 -12.82 34.58
N ALA A 17 -10.95 -12.60 33.69
CA ALA A 17 -11.89 -13.65 33.27
C ALA A 17 -12.59 -13.34 31.94
N TRP A 18 -12.17 -13.96 30.83
CA TRP A 18 -13.04 -14.38 29.71
C TRP A 18 -12.25 -15.30 28.77
N ALA A 19 -12.34 -16.62 29.01
CA ALA A 19 -11.81 -17.66 28.13
C ALA A 19 -12.76 -18.86 28.19
N GLY A 20 -13.33 -19.26 27.04
CA GLY A 20 -14.42 -20.26 27.01
C GLY A 20 -14.81 -20.69 25.60
N PHE A 21 -14.26 -21.83 25.17
CA PHE A 21 -14.51 -22.59 23.94
C PHE A 21 -16.01 -22.83 23.63
N SER A 22 -16.43 -23.10 22.38
CA SER A 22 -16.06 -24.33 21.63
C SER A 22 -16.50 -24.34 20.15
N SER A 23 -16.07 -25.37 19.41
CA SER A 23 -16.14 -25.55 17.95
C SER A 23 -17.37 -26.34 17.46
N PRO A 24 -17.46 -26.71 16.16
CA PRO A 24 -16.83 -27.98 15.75
C PRO A 24 -16.11 -27.96 14.38
N ASP A 25 -15.04 -28.75 14.28
CA ASP A 25 -14.48 -29.21 13.00
C ASP A 25 -15.35 -30.28 12.33
N THR A 26 -15.23 -30.43 11.01
CA THR A 26 -15.40 -31.75 10.37
C THR A 26 -14.67 -31.81 9.03
N THR A 27 -13.63 -32.64 8.94
CA THR A 27 -12.91 -32.91 7.69
C THR A 27 -13.14 -34.35 7.22
N MET A 28 -13.18 -34.56 5.90
CA MET A 28 -13.03 -35.88 5.27
C MET A 28 -12.19 -35.73 4.00
N ILE A 29 -11.52 -36.82 3.61
CA ILE A 29 -10.31 -36.80 2.78
C ILE A 29 -10.47 -37.71 1.55
N VAL A 30 -10.31 -37.13 0.35
CA VAL A 30 -9.63 -37.65 -0.88
C VAL A 30 -10.11 -39.01 -1.43
N PRO A 31 -10.54 -39.10 -2.73
CA PRO A 31 -9.55 -39.36 -3.79
C PRO A 31 -9.81 -38.79 -5.20
N GLU A 32 -8.73 -38.66 -5.99
CA GLU A 32 -8.78 -38.52 -7.45
C GLU A 32 -9.06 -39.87 -8.14
N LYS A 33 -9.76 -39.87 -9.30
CA LYS A 33 -9.17 -40.27 -10.60
C LYS A 33 -10.15 -40.37 -11.79
N THR A 34 -9.53 -40.28 -12.98
CA THR A 34 -9.91 -40.86 -14.29
C THR A 34 -11.09 -40.33 -15.12
N ARG A 35 -10.79 -40.21 -16.41
CA ARG A 35 -11.64 -39.87 -17.58
C ARG A 35 -11.83 -41.15 -18.41
N ALA A 36 -13.06 -41.53 -18.79
CA ALA A 36 -13.41 -42.17 -20.09
C ALA A 36 -14.85 -42.74 -20.23
N ALA A 37 -15.35 -42.70 -21.49
CA ALA A 37 -16.14 -43.73 -22.21
C ALA A 37 -17.70 -43.84 -22.13
N SER A 38 -18.26 -44.29 -23.28
CA SER A 38 -19.60 -44.90 -23.55
C SER A 38 -20.85 -44.00 -23.50
N THR A 39 -21.98 -44.19 -24.23
CA THR A 39 -22.45 -45.02 -25.40
C THR A 39 -23.88 -44.52 -25.80
N GLU A 40 -24.56 -44.80 -26.94
CA GLU A 40 -24.29 -45.16 -28.36
C GLU A 40 -25.69 -45.43 -29.06
N VAL A 41 -25.80 -46.31 -30.08
CA VAL A 41 -26.98 -47.13 -30.48
C VAL A 41 -28.15 -46.53 -31.36
N THR A 42 -28.07 -46.79 -32.69
CA THR A 42 -29.14 -47.22 -33.67
C THR A 42 -30.11 -46.29 -34.49
N ASN A 43 -29.97 -46.37 -35.85
CA ASN A 43 -30.92 -46.95 -36.87
C ASN A 43 -32.32 -46.27 -37.16
N PRO A 44 -33.12 -46.58 -38.23
CA PRO A 44 -32.88 -47.19 -39.58
C PRO A 44 -33.45 -46.46 -40.84
N ALA A 45 -32.73 -46.56 -41.96
CA ALA A 45 -33.15 -46.82 -43.38
C ALA A 45 -34.42 -46.22 -44.07
N ARG A 46 -34.20 -45.39 -45.12
CA ARG A 46 -34.96 -45.20 -46.41
C ARG A 46 -34.22 -44.11 -47.24
N ILE A 47 -34.16 -44.01 -48.59
CA ILE A 47 -35.10 -44.25 -49.71
C ILE A 47 -34.38 -44.77 -51.00
N ALA A 48 -35.15 -45.25 -52.00
CA ALA A 48 -34.88 -45.47 -53.43
C ALA A 48 -33.49 -45.90 -53.98
N ARG A 49 -33.43 -47.11 -54.54
CA ARG A 49 -32.48 -47.46 -55.60
C ARG A 49 -32.91 -46.82 -56.94
N LYS A 50 -32.19 -45.83 -57.44
CA LYS A 50 -32.00 -45.70 -58.91
C LYS A 50 -31.07 -46.85 -59.35
N ALA A 51 -31.28 -47.38 -60.55
CA ALA A 51 -30.54 -48.57 -61.00
C ALA A 51 -29.11 -48.21 -61.41
N LEU A 52 -28.13 -48.54 -60.57
CA LEU A 52 -26.72 -48.65 -60.94
C LEU A 52 -26.62 -49.57 -62.17
N ARG A 53 -26.08 -49.06 -63.28
CA ARG A 53 -25.66 -49.92 -64.39
C ARG A 53 -24.44 -50.71 -63.91
N ALA A 54 -24.47 -52.03 -64.06
CA ALA A 54 -23.28 -52.84 -63.85
C ALA A 54 -22.24 -52.49 -64.94
N PRO A 55 -20.95 -52.30 -64.58
CA PRO A 55 -19.91 -51.93 -65.54
C PRO A 55 -19.58 -53.14 -66.43
N GLY A 56 -20.15 -53.18 -67.63
CA GLY A 56 -19.78 -54.19 -68.65
C GLY A 56 -18.39 -53.96 -69.24
N ASP A 57 -18.01 -52.68 -69.38
CA ASP A 57 -16.87 -52.24 -70.19
C ASP A 57 -15.91 -51.35 -69.38
N ALA A 58 -15.26 -51.93 -68.37
CA ALA A 58 -14.13 -51.31 -67.67
C ALA A 58 -12.97 -51.03 -68.65
N PHE A 59 -12.32 -49.87 -68.51
CA PHE A 59 -11.22 -49.40 -69.37
C PHE A 59 -9.94 -50.23 -69.15
N THR A 60 -9.01 -50.22 -70.10
CA THR A 60 -7.71 -50.91 -70.01
C THR A 60 -6.59 -49.89 -69.96
N LEU A 61 -5.55 -50.14 -69.15
CA LEU A 61 -4.38 -49.26 -69.04
C LEU A 61 -3.53 -49.25 -70.34
N PRO A 62 -2.95 -48.10 -70.74
CA PRO A 62 -3.20 -46.77 -70.20
C PRO A 62 -4.60 -46.26 -70.61
N VAL A 63 -5.26 -45.57 -69.68
CA VAL A 63 -6.58 -44.96 -69.86
C VAL A 63 -6.39 -43.47 -70.13
N GLU A 64 -6.95 -42.95 -71.22
CA GLU A 64 -6.94 -41.52 -71.56
C GLU A 64 -8.37 -41.04 -71.86
N LEU A 65 -8.88 -40.06 -71.10
CA LEU A 65 -10.29 -39.68 -71.09
C LEU A 65 -10.50 -38.16 -71.00
N THR A 66 -10.68 -37.48 -72.14
CA THR A 66 -11.43 -36.22 -72.20
C THR A 66 -12.93 -36.56 -72.22
N PRO A 67 -13.69 -36.43 -71.11
CA PRO A 67 -14.93 -37.19 -70.94
C PRO A 67 -16.05 -36.83 -71.93
N THR A 68 -16.32 -37.71 -72.89
CA THR A 68 -17.52 -37.65 -73.74
C THR A 68 -18.69 -38.37 -73.08
N THR A 69 -19.92 -38.01 -73.43
CA THR A 69 -21.16 -38.66 -72.93
C THR A 69 -21.21 -40.17 -73.23
N ALA A 70 -20.43 -40.66 -74.19
CA ALA A 70 -20.28 -42.09 -74.46
C ALA A 70 -19.34 -42.78 -73.45
N GLN A 71 -18.14 -42.22 -73.20
CA GLN A 71 -17.20 -42.74 -72.20
C GLN A 71 -17.77 -42.65 -70.78
N ALA A 72 -18.42 -41.54 -70.45
CA ALA A 72 -19.17 -41.35 -69.21
C ALA A 72 -20.31 -42.37 -69.04
N GLY A 73 -20.82 -42.95 -70.13
CA GLY A 73 -21.79 -44.05 -70.08
C GLY A 73 -21.26 -45.34 -69.45
N ASN A 74 -19.94 -45.48 -69.30
CA ASN A 74 -19.26 -46.58 -68.60
C ASN A 74 -18.85 -46.21 -67.15
N PHE A 75 -19.01 -44.95 -66.74
CA PHE A 75 -18.80 -44.54 -65.35
C PHE A 75 -20.00 -45.00 -64.50
N VAL A 76 -19.73 -45.24 -63.21
CA VAL A 76 -20.78 -45.49 -62.22
C VAL A 76 -21.07 -44.18 -61.49
N TYR A 77 -22.33 -43.86 -61.23
CA TYR A 77 -22.76 -42.62 -60.57
C TYR A 77 -23.51 -42.92 -59.28
N LEU A 78 -23.28 -42.11 -58.26
CA LEU A 78 -24.01 -42.17 -56.99
C LEU A 78 -24.34 -40.76 -56.48
N ASP A 79 -25.64 -40.49 -56.49
CA ASP A 79 -26.33 -39.45 -55.72
C ASP A 79 -26.50 -40.00 -54.29
N VAL A 80 -25.83 -39.38 -53.31
CA VAL A 80 -25.76 -39.88 -51.92
C VAL A 80 -26.74 -39.13 -51.02
N ASN A 81 -26.74 -37.80 -51.09
CA ASN A 81 -27.57 -36.95 -50.22
C ASN A 81 -29.04 -36.86 -50.69
N CYS A 82 -29.36 -37.32 -51.91
CA CYS A 82 -30.69 -37.31 -52.52
C CYS A 82 -31.30 -35.91 -52.73
N ASP A 83 -30.49 -34.87 -52.99
CA ASP A 83 -30.94 -33.47 -53.12
C ASP A 83 -31.27 -33.00 -54.55
N GLU A 84 -31.30 -33.93 -55.51
CA GLU A 84 -31.54 -33.72 -56.95
C GLU A 84 -30.39 -33.04 -57.72
N LYS A 85 -29.26 -32.70 -57.09
CA LYS A 85 -27.98 -32.55 -57.78
C LYS A 85 -27.32 -33.91 -57.98
N THR A 86 -26.46 -33.98 -59.01
CA THR A 86 -25.48 -35.06 -59.18
C THR A 86 -24.50 -34.73 -60.32
N TRP A 87 -23.46 -35.53 -60.49
CA TRP A 87 -22.47 -35.37 -61.56
C TRP A 87 -23.08 -35.59 -62.96
N THR A 88 -22.70 -34.74 -63.91
CA THR A 88 -23.13 -34.83 -65.32
C THR A 88 -21.96 -34.75 -66.28
N CYS A 89 -22.08 -35.35 -67.48
CA CYS A 89 -21.07 -35.27 -68.53
C CYS A 89 -21.56 -34.40 -69.68
N THR A 90 -21.01 -33.18 -69.79
CA THR A 90 -21.42 -32.19 -70.80
C THR A 90 -20.20 -31.45 -71.33
N GLY A 91 -20.02 -31.43 -72.67
CA GLY A 91 -18.99 -30.59 -73.32
C GLY A 91 -17.54 -31.05 -73.15
N GLY A 92 -17.28 -32.36 -73.06
CA GLY A 92 -15.92 -32.90 -72.93
C GLY A 92 -15.36 -32.90 -71.50
N GLN A 93 -16.23 -32.70 -70.51
CA GLN A 93 -15.87 -32.55 -69.09
C GLN A 93 -16.99 -33.13 -68.20
N MET A 94 -16.60 -33.70 -67.06
CA MET A 94 -17.49 -33.99 -65.94
C MET A 94 -17.77 -32.70 -65.19
N GLN A 95 -19.03 -32.49 -64.79
CA GLN A 95 -19.49 -31.26 -64.13
C GLN A 95 -20.36 -31.61 -62.91
N TYR A 96 -20.08 -30.97 -61.77
CA TYR A 96 -20.97 -30.91 -60.61
C TYR A 96 -21.46 -29.47 -60.42
N GLY A 97 -22.69 -29.29 -59.91
CA GLY A 97 -23.32 -27.98 -59.77
C GLY A 97 -23.96 -27.77 -58.40
N TRP A 98 -23.87 -26.54 -57.89
CA TRP A 98 -24.21 -26.18 -56.51
C TRP A 98 -25.66 -26.44 -56.06
N HIS A 99 -25.81 -26.53 -54.74
CA HIS A 99 -27.08 -26.44 -54.03
C HIS A 99 -26.96 -25.43 -52.86
N SER A 100 -28.05 -24.74 -52.52
CA SER A 100 -28.03 -23.57 -51.61
C SER A 100 -28.18 -23.90 -50.12
N LYS A 101 -28.28 -25.19 -49.75
CA LYS A 101 -28.62 -25.62 -48.36
C LYS A 101 -27.94 -26.90 -47.89
N ASN A 102 -27.55 -27.76 -48.82
CA ASN A 102 -26.84 -29.00 -48.52
C ASN A 102 -25.43 -28.90 -49.08
N ASN A 103 -24.48 -29.50 -48.38
CA ASN A 103 -23.16 -29.76 -48.93
C ASN A 103 -23.28 -30.84 -50.03
N ALA A 104 -22.37 -30.79 -51.00
CA ALA A 104 -22.18 -31.88 -51.94
C ALA A 104 -21.60 -33.11 -51.19
N ASP A 105 -22.03 -34.31 -51.60
CA ASP A 105 -21.66 -35.60 -51.00
C ASP A 105 -21.53 -36.69 -52.09
N ASP A 106 -21.32 -36.26 -53.34
CA ASP A 106 -21.80 -36.96 -54.55
C ASP A 106 -20.66 -37.47 -55.45
N TRP A 107 -20.84 -38.65 -56.05
CA TRP A 107 -19.74 -39.41 -56.64
C TRP A 107 -19.94 -39.83 -58.10
N PHE A 108 -18.84 -39.86 -58.87
CA PHE A 108 -18.70 -40.73 -60.04
C PHE A 108 -17.44 -41.60 -59.95
N PHE A 109 -17.50 -42.81 -60.51
CA PHE A 109 -16.43 -43.81 -60.42
C PHE A 109 -16.01 -44.29 -61.82
N VAL A 110 -14.70 -44.28 -62.09
CA VAL A 110 -14.08 -44.72 -63.35
C VAL A 110 -13.51 -46.15 -63.17
N PRO A 111 -14.07 -47.19 -63.83
CA PRO A 111 -13.60 -48.58 -63.70
C PRO A 111 -12.42 -48.90 -64.62
N VAL A 112 -11.33 -49.44 -64.07
CA VAL A 112 -10.07 -49.74 -64.78
C VAL A 112 -9.64 -51.19 -64.54
N ARG A 113 -9.33 -51.93 -65.61
CA ARG A 113 -8.82 -53.32 -65.58
C ARG A 113 -7.34 -53.34 -65.21
N LEU A 114 -6.96 -54.25 -64.32
CA LEU A 114 -5.61 -54.41 -63.81
C LEU A 114 -5.04 -55.79 -64.14
N SER A 115 -3.73 -55.85 -64.40
CA SER A 115 -2.93 -57.07 -64.52
C SER A 115 -1.95 -57.20 -63.35
N ALA A 116 -1.35 -58.38 -63.17
CA ALA A 116 -0.41 -58.62 -62.07
C ALA A 116 0.87 -57.74 -62.08
N ALA A 117 1.16 -57.05 -63.19
CA ALA A 117 2.25 -56.07 -63.28
C ALA A 117 1.85 -54.67 -62.80
N ASP A 118 0.55 -54.36 -62.79
CA ASP A 118 -0.02 -53.05 -62.49
C ASP A 118 -0.15 -52.86 -60.97
N ARG A 119 0.98 -52.93 -60.27
CA ARG A 119 1.06 -52.86 -58.79
C ARG A 119 1.20 -51.43 -58.27
N MET A 120 1.66 -50.51 -59.13
CA MET A 120 1.62 -49.07 -58.89
C MET A 120 1.09 -48.36 -60.14
N LEU A 121 0.18 -47.42 -59.96
CA LEU A 121 -0.43 -46.62 -61.01
C LEU A 121 -0.07 -45.14 -60.82
N GLN A 122 -0.14 -44.38 -61.90
CA GLN A 122 -0.18 -42.93 -61.89
C GLN A 122 -1.54 -42.47 -62.45
N ILE A 123 -2.23 -41.59 -61.74
CA ILE A 123 -3.41 -40.88 -62.25
C ILE A 123 -3.07 -39.40 -62.41
N SER A 124 -3.51 -38.81 -63.52
CA SER A 124 -3.60 -37.36 -63.65
C SER A 124 -4.95 -36.91 -64.20
N PHE A 125 -5.32 -35.66 -63.97
CA PHE A 125 -6.51 -35.03 -64.54
C PHE A 125 -6.41 -33.50 -64.47
N LYS A 126 -7.29 -32.81 -65.21
CA LYS A 126 -7.45 -31.36 -65.10
C LYS A 126 -8.74 -31.00 -64.39
N MET A 127 -8.66 -30.26 -63.29
CA MET A 127 -9.83 -29.70 -62.58
C MET A 127 -9.86 -28.17 -62.70
N LYS A 128 -11.08 -27.62 -62.62
CA LYS A 128 -11.30 -26.22 -62.20
C LYS A 128 -12.53 -26.06 -61.31
N SER A 129 -12.54 -24.99 -60.52
CA SER A 129 -13.78 -24.44 -59.97
C SER A 129 -14.55 -23.68 -61.06
N GLN A 130 -15.85 -23.46 -60.85
CA GLN A 130 -16.63 -22.52 -61.64
C GLN A 130 -16.72 -21.18 -60.90
N GLY A 131 -16.47 -20.07 -61.60
CA GLY A 131 -16.47 -18.73 -61.02
C GLY A 131 -15.34 -18.52 -60.01
N ASN A 132 -15.62 -17.71 -58.98
CA ASN A 132 -14.69 -17.37 -57.90
C ASN A 132 -15.22 -17.85 -56.54
N TYR A 133 -15.75 -19.07 -56.49
CA TYR A 133 -16.21 -19.74 -55.27
C TYR A 133 -15.24 -20.85 -54.88
N GLU A 134 -15.12 -21.13 -53.59
CA GLU A 134 -14.30 -22.23 -53.07
C GLU A 134 -15.02 -23.57 -53.28
N GLU A 135 -14.47 -24.40 -54.15
CA GLU A 135 -14.97 -25.73 -54.49
C GLU A 135 -14.05 -26.82 -53.94
N LYS A 136 -14.64 -27.96 -53.55
CA LYS A 136 -13.94 -29.07 -52.91
C LYS A 136 -14.18 -30.36 -53.70
N LEU A 137 -13.13 -30.85 -54.35
CA LEU A 137 -13.10 -32.15 -55.03
C LEU A 137 -12.18 -33.09 -54.24
N GLU A 138 -12.68 -34.24 -53.86
CA GLU A 138 -11.85 -35.33 -53.38
C GLU A 138 -11.80 -36.44 -54.42
N VAL A 139 -10.67 -37.17 -54.47
CA VAL A 139 -10.50 -38.28 -55.41
C VAL A 139 -9.84 -39.44 -54.67
N PHE A 140 -10.36 -40.64 -54.91
CA PHE A 140 -10.03 -41.86 -54.19
C PHE A 140 -9.86 -43.04 -55.16
N TYR A 141 -9.29 -44.13 -54.66
CA TYR A 141 -9.28 -45.43 -55.30
C TYR A 141 -9.93 -46.51 -54.42
N GLY A 142 -10.51 -47.52 -55.05
CA GLY A 142 -11.17 -48.63 -54.35
C GLY A 142 -11.50 -49.85 -55.22
N ALA A 143 -11.80 -50.97 -54.57
CA ALA A 143 -12.14 -52.24 -55.21
C ALA A 143 -13.58 -52.31 -55.77
N ALA A 144 -14.46 -51.37 -55.42
CA ALA A 144 -15.83 -51.27 -55.93
C ALA A 144 -16.31 -49.82 -56.01
N ALA A 145 -17.25 -49.54 -56.93
CA ALA A 145 -17.89 -48.23 -57.11
C ALA A 145 -18.91 -47.89 -56.00
N THR A 146 -18.44 -47.73 -54.76
CA THR A 146 -19.21 -47.26 -53.60
C THR A 146 -18.30 -46.46 -52.65
N PRO A 147 -18.78 -45.40 -51.96
CA PRO A 147 -17.95 -44.61 -51.05
C PRO A 147 -17.28 -45.45 -49.95
N ALA A 148 -18.00 -46.42 -49.38
CA ALA A 148 -17.45 -47.34 -48.36
C ALA A 148 -16.36 -48.30 -48.88
N SER A 149 -16.09 -48.32 -50.19
CA SER A 149 -14.96 -49.05 -50.80
C SER A 149 -13.86 -48.13 -51.33
N MET A 150 -14.05 -46.81 -51.30
CA MET A 150 -13.06 -45.80 -51.68
C MET A 150 -12.13 -45.52 -50.49
N THR A 151 -11.33 -46.53 -50.12
CA THR A 151 -10.49 -46.47 -48.92
C THR A 151 -9.22 -45.68 -49.12
N GLU A 152 -8.68 -45.65 -50.35
CA GLU A 152 -7.40 -44.99 -50.65
C GLU A 152 -7.64 -43.56 -51.11
N SER A 153 -7.43 -42.57 -50.25
CA SER A 153 -7.53 -41.16 -50.64
C SER A 153 -6.31 -40.72 -51.45
N LEU A 154 -6.55 -40.14 -52.63
CA LEU A 154 -5.51 -39.72 -53.56
C LEU A 154 -5.39 -38.20 -53.63
N PHE A 155 -6.51 -37.48 -53.50
CA PHE A 155 -6.55 -36.03 -53.54
C PHE A 155 -7.68 -35.51 -52.64
N SER A 156 -7.45 -34.38 -51.97
CA SER A 156 -8.49 -33.50 -51.43
C SER A 156 -8.11 -32.08 -51.86
N ILE A 157 -8.87 -31.54 -52.80
CA ILE A 157 -8.54 -30.33 -53.58
C ILE A 157 -9.54 -29.24 -53.22
N VAL A 158 -9.05 -28.15 -52.62
CA VAL A 158 -9.82 -26.93 -52.35
C VAL A 158 -9.39 -25.84 -53.33
N ARG A 159 -10.33 -25.29 -54.12
CA ARG A 159 -9.99 -24.40 -55.24
C ARG A 159 -10.98 -23.28 -55.49
N THR A 160 -10.44 -22.10 -55.83
CA THR A 160 -11.17 -20.90 -56.22
C THR A 160 -10.55 -20.33 -57.50
N GLY A 161 -11.37 -20.04 -58.53
CA GLY A 161 -10.91 -19.51 -59.82
C GLY A 161 -11.18 -20.44 -61.02
N GLY A 162 -11.49 -19.83 -62.16
CA GLY A 162 -12.13 -20.49 -63.32
C GLY A 162 -11.23 -21.12 -64.40
N GLN A 163 -9.94 -21.34 -64.12
CA GLN A 163 -9.00 -21.97 -65.08
C GLN A 163 -8.69 -23.43 -64.73
N PHE A 164 -8.39 -24.23 -65.75
CA PHE A 164 -8.03 -25.64 -65.61
C PHE A 164 -6.55 -25.79 -65.27
N GLU A 165 -6.25 -26.50 -64.19
CA GLU A 165 -4.90 -26.89 -63.80
C GLU A 165 -4.76 -28.40 -63.70
N ASP A 166 -3.53 -28.89 -63.86
CA ASP A 166 -3.14 -30.30 -63.82
C ASP A 166 -2.93 -30.80 -62.39
N TYR A 167 -3.42 -32.01 -62.13
CA TYR A 167 -3.25 -32.75 -60.90
C TYR A 167 -2.70 -34.12 -61.25
N THR A 168 -1.64 -34.57 -60.59
CA THR A 168 -1.02 -35.88 -60.79
C THR A 168 -0.67 -36.49 -59.44
N ASN A 169 -0.98 -37.77 -59.25
CA ASN A 169 -0.55 -38.54 -58.07
C ASN A 169 -0.35 -40.02 -58.44
N THR A 170 0.44 -40.73 -57.64
CA THR A 170 0.70 -42.17 -57.79
C THR A 170 0.09 -42.95 -56.63
N LEU A 171 -0.24 -44.22 -56.87
CA LEU A 171 -0.80 -45.11 -55.85
C LEU A 171 -0.36 -46.55 -56.06
N THR A 172 -0.14 -47.26 -54.96
CA THR A 172 0.00 -48.72 -54.96
C THR A 172 -1.39 -49.35 -54.98
N VAL A 173 -1.61 -50.37 -55.80
CA VAL A 173 -2.89 -51.08 -55.91
C VAL A 173 -2.69 -52.58 -55.80
N ASP A 174 -3.70 -53.30 -55.32
CA ASP A 174 -3.77 -54.76 -55.44
C ASP A 174 -4.51 -55.15 -56.74
N PRO A 175 -3.80 -55.65 -57.77
CA PRO A 175 -4.42 -56.12 -59.00
C PRO A 175 -5.19 -57.45 -58.85
N SER A 176 -5.18 -58.11 -57.68
CA SER A 176 -5.88 -59.39 -57.47
C SER A 176 -7.39 -59.32 -57.75
N THR A 177 -7.97 -58.13 -57.64
CA THR A 177 -9.38 -57.82 -57.94
C THR A 177 -9.70 -57.81 -59.44
N GLY A 178 -8.70 -57.62 -60.31
CA GLY A 178 -8.82 -57.53 -61.77
C GLY A 178 -9.49 -56.25 -62.30
N ILE A 179 -10.28 -55.54 -61.48
CA ILE A 179 -10.85 -54.22 -61.78
C ILE A 179 -10.76 -53.34 -60.53
N GLY A 180 -10.04 -52.22 -60.64
CA GLY A 180 -10.06 -51.12 -59.69
C GLY A 180 -10.99 -49.98 -60.13
N TYR A 181 -11.33 -49.09 -59.22
CA TYR A 181 -12.22 -47.95 -59.47
C TYR A 181 -11.61 -46.67 -58.90
N PHE A 182 -11.57 -45.60 -59.69
CA PHE A 182 -11.21 -44.25 -59.23
C PHE A 182 -12.48 -43.45 -59.00
N GLY A 183 -12.75 -43.09 -57.74
CA GLY A 183 -13.93 -42.32 -57.33
C GLY A 183 -13.62 -40.83 -57.19
N PHE A 184 -14.41 -40.00 -57.85
CA PHE A 184 -14.36 -38.54 -57.77
C PHE A 184 -15.58 -38.04 -56.99
N HIS A 185 -15.34 -37.33 -55.88
CA HIS A 185 -16.31 -36.91 -54.88
C HIS A 185 -16.43 -35.38 -54.86
N ALA A 186 -17.62 -34.85 -55.13
CA ALA A 186 -17.92 -33.45 -54.89
C ALA A 186 -18.23 -33.26 -53.40
N ALA A 187 -17.35 -32.56 -52.68
CA ALA A 187 -17.40 -32.34 -51.23
C ALA A 187 -17.58 -30.84 -50.86
N SER A 188 -17.92 -29.99 -51.84
CA SER A 188 -18.14 -28.55 -51.65
C SER A 188 -19.22 -28.27 -50.61
N ASP A 189 -19.01 -27.25 -49.78
CA ASP A 189 -20.04 -26.76 -48.87
C ASP A 189 -21.28 -26.25 -49.62
N ALA A 190 -22.41 -26.13 -48.91
CA ALA A 190 -23.60 -25.45 -49.42
C ALA A 190 -23.27 -24.03 -49.91
N ASP A 191 -24.04 -23.54 -50.89
CA ASP A 191 -23.93 -22.17 -51.44
C ASP A 191 -22.53 -21.86 -52.02
N LYS A 192 -22.05 -22.76 -52.90
CA LYS A 192 -20.93 -22.55 -53.84
C LYS A 192 -21.47 -22.51 -55.27
N TYR A 193 -20.73 -22.93 -56.30
CA TYR A 193 -21.15 -22.75 -57.70
C TYR A 193 -20.98 -23.99 -58.62
N GLY A 194 -19.83 -24.68 -58.61
CA GLY A 194 -19.66 -25.98 -59.28
C GLY A 194 -18.23 -26.38 -59.61
N ILE A 195 -18.00 -27.68 -59.86
CA ILE A 195 -16.70 -28.29 -60.18
C ILE A 195 -16.71 -28.79 -61.63
N ASN A 196 -15.60 -28.62 -62.37
CA ASN A 196 -15.39 -29.27 -63.66
C ASN A 196 -14.10 -30.11 -63.67
N VAL A 197 -14.16 -31.32 -64.22
CA VAL A 197 -13.01 -32.24 -64.38
C VAL A 197 -12.93 -32.74 -65.82
N LYS A 198 -11.73 -32.78 -66.42
CA LYS A 198 -11.47 -33.33 -67.77
C LYS A 198 -10.08 -33.96 -67.86
N ASP A 199 -9.77 -34.50 -69.04
CA ASP A 199 -8.45 -35.03 -69.42
C ASP A 199 -7.85 -35.98 -68.37
N ILE A 200 -8.66 -36.94 -67.92
CA ILE A 200 -8.26 -37.94 -66.91
C ILE A 200 -7.39 -39.00 -67.59
N VAL A 201 -6.15 -39.15 -67.14
CA VAL A 201 -5.19 -40.15 -67.60
C VAL A 201 -4.86 -41.10 -66.45
N ILE A 202 -4.75 -42.40 -66.72
CA ILE A 202 -4.34 -43.41 -65.73
C ILE A 202 -3.39 -44.40 -66.40
N GLU A 203 -2.16 -44.51 -65.90
CA GLU A 203 -1.08 -45.34 -66.47
C GLU A 203 -0.41 -46.22 -65.41
N SER A 204 0.44 -47.16 -65.85
CA SER A 204 1.07 -48.19 -65.00
C SER A 204 2.57 -47.94 -64.83
N LEU A 205 3.02 -47.85 -63.57
CA LEU A 205 4.43 -47.64 -63.19
C LEU A 205 5.11 -48.98 -62.90
N SER A 206 5.01 -49.93 -63.82
CA SER A 206 5.45 -51.33 -63.61
C SER A 206 6.98 -51.56 -63.71
N GLN A 207 7.77 -50.57 -64.14
CA GLN A 207 9.24 -50.62 -64.12
C GLN A 207 9.78 -49.79 -62.95
N PRO A 208 10.80 -50.27 -62.20
CA PRO A 208 11.31 -49.58 -61.02
C PRO A 208 11.91 -48.23 -61.39
N ILE A 209 11.47 -47.17 -60.71
CA ILE A 209 11.97 -45.80 -60.86
C ILE A 209 12.66 -45.45 -59.54
N PRO A 210 13.92 -44.98 -59.50
CA PRO A 210 14.52 -44.52 -58.25
C PRO A 210 13.83 -43.25 -57.74
N LEU A 211 13.85 -43.02 -56.43
CA LEU A 211 13.49 -41.70 -55.87
C LEU A 211 14.48 -40.63 -56.34
N ALA A 212 14.12 -39.34 -56.22
CA ALA A 212 15.03 -38.25 -56.52
C ALA A 212 16.27 -38.31 -55.59
N PRO A 213 17.49 -38.03 -56.08
CA PRO A 213 18.63 -37.75 -55.22
C PRO A 213 18.43 -36.39 -54.54
N SER A 214 19.19 -36.11 -53.47
CA SER A 214 19.11 -34.84 -52.76
C SER A 214 20.48 -34.17 -52.63
N ILE A 215 20.59 -32.91 -53.05
CA ILE A 215 21.70 -32.03 -52.70
C ILE A 215 21.61 -31.80 -51.18
N THR A 216 22.59 -32.30 -50.43
CA THR A 216 22.62 -32.22 -48.95
C THR A 216 23.55 -31.14 -48.43
N ALA A 217 24.51 -30.73 -49.26
CA ALA A 217 25.29 -29.50 -49.12
C ALA A 217 25.72 -29.09 -50.53
N SER A 218 25.77 -27.78 -50.79
CA SER A 218 26.42 -27.20 -51.96
C SER A 218 27.15 -25.92 -51.55
N SER A 219 28.20 -25.58 -52.28
CA SER A 219 28.88 -24.30 -52.17
C SER A 219 29.62 -23.99 -53.46
N ILE A 220 29.65 -22.71 -53.83
CA ILE A 220 30.52 -22.19 -54.88
C ILE A 220 31.45 -21.15 -54.27
N ASN A 221 32.75 -21.29 -54.49
CA ASN A 221 33.74 -20.28 -54.17
C ASN A 221 34.50 -19.92 -55.44
N GLU A 222 34.27 -18.72 -55.94
CA GLU A 222 34.80 -18.25 -57.22
C GLU A 222 34.37 -19.19 -58.37
N LEU A 223 35.31 -19.97 -58.93
CA LEU A 223 35.04 -20.93 -60.00
C LEU A 223 34.83 -22.37 -59.51
N GLU A 224 35.17 -22.67 -58.24
CA GLU A 224 35.08 -24.04 -57.71
C GLU A 224 33.71 -24.26 -57.07
N TYR A 225 32.88 -25.06 -57.73
CA TYR A 225 31.62 -25.56 -57.19
C TYR A 225 31.80 -26.96 -56.60
N SER A 226 31.20 -27.19 -55.44
CA SER A 226 31.17 -28.50 -54.79
C SER A 226 29.80 -28.80 -54.20
N ALA A 227 29.34 -30.04 -54.34
CA ALA A 227 28.10 -30.51 -53.74
C ALA A 227 28.18 -31.97 -53.29
N THR A 228 27.54 -32.26 -52.16
CA THR A 228 27.35 -33.62 -51.64
C THR A 228 25.93 -34.06 -51.98
N VAL A 229 25.80 -35.02 -52.90
CA VAL A 229 24.51 -35.52 -53.39
C VAL A 229 24.22 -36.90 -52.80
N THR A 230 23.15 -37.04 -52.04
CA THR A 230 22.72 -38.34 -51.50
C THR A 230 21.90 -39.09 -52.55
N LEU A 231 22.32 -40.30 -52.89
CA LEU A 231 21.59 -41.16 -53.81
C LEU A 231 20.40 -41.85 -53.10
N PRO A 232 19.31 -42.14 -53.84
CA PRO A 232 18.16 -42.86 -53.30
C PRO A 232 18.52 -44.30 -52.88
N ALA A 233 17.97 -44.77 -51.77
CA ALA A 233 18.07 -46.17 -51.32
C ALA A 233 16.91 -47.05 -51.83
N SER A 234 15.83 -46.44 -52.31
CA SER A 234 14.58 -47.10 -52.67
C SER A 234 13.97 -46.51 -53.94
N THR A 235 13.09 -47.30 -54.54
CA THR A 235 12.28 -46.93 -55.70
C THR A 235 11.04 -46.13 -55.29
N LEU A 236 10.43 -45.42 -56.24
CA LEU A 236 9.12 -44.80 -56.09
C LEU A 236 8.03 -45.83 -55.75
N GLN A 237 8.19 -47.08 -56.21
CA GLN A 237 7.34 -48.22 -55.87
C GLN A 237 7.55 -48.75 -54.43
N GLY A 238 8.46 -48.16 -53.64
CA GLY A 238 8.75 -48.55 -52.25
C GLY A 238 9.69 -49.76 -52.09
N GLU A 239 10.09 -50.41 -53.18
CA GLU A 239 11.07 -51.51 -53.15
C GLU A 239 12.48 -50.97 -52.88
N GLN A 240 13.27 -51.69 -52.08
CA GLN A 240 14.70 -51.40 -51.88
C GLN A 240 15.47 -51.65 -53.18
N ILE A 241 16.40 -50.76 -53.53
CA ILE A 241 17.19 -50.92 -54.76
C ILE A 241 18.25 -52.00 -54.53
N SER A 242 18.08 -53.16 -55.15
CA SER A 242 19.08 -54.23 -55.14
C SER A 242 20.05 -54.10 -56.31
N GLY A 243 21.28 -53.64 -56.04
CA GLY A 243 22.30 -53.40 -57.05
C GLY A 243 22.83 -51.98 -56.97
N ASN A 244 23.17 -51.40 -58.13
CA ASN A 244 23.73 -50.05 -58.23
C ASN A 244 22.66 -49.04 -58.64
N VAL A 245 22.85 -47.78 -58.23
CA VAL A 245 22.11 -46.61 -58.73
C VAL A 245 23.05 -45.80 -59.60
N GLY A 246 22.60 -45.40 -60.79
CA GLY A 246 23.33 -44.41 -61.58
C GLY A 246 23.00 -42.99 -61.14
N LEU A 247 23.98 -42.09 -61.07
CA LEU A 247 23.77 -40.66 -60.89
C LEU A 247 24.30 -39.89 -62.10
N GLN A 248 23.41 -39.27 -62.85
CA GLN A 248 23.73 -38.33 -63.92
C GLN A 248 23.90 -36.93 -63.32
N VAL A 249 25.01 -36.26 -63.66
CA VAL A 249 25.34 -34.87 -63.30
C VAL A 249 25.34 -34.05 -64.58
N SER A 250 24.51 -33.01 -64.64
CA SER A 250 24.44 -32.14 -65.82
C SER A 250 24.60 -30.67 -65.45
N VAL A 251 25.38 -29.93 -66.23
CA VAL A 251 25.51 -28.47 -66.17
C VAL A 251 24.83 -27.90 -67.41
N ASP A 252 23.93 -26.94 -67.23
CA ASP A 252 23.13 -26.31 -68.29
C ASP A 252 22.35 -27.33 -69.16
N GLY A 253 21.92 -28.43 -68.52
CA GLY A 253 21.24 -29.56 -69.17
C GLY A 253 22.15 -30.49 -69.98
N VAL A 254 23.47 -30.28 -70.00
CA VAL A 254 24.46 -31.14 -70.65
C VAL A 254 25.09 -32.07 -69.61
N GLU A 255 25.05 -33.39 -69.83
CA GLU A 255 25.71 -34.39 -68.98
C GLU A 255 27.24 -34.16 -68.94
N ILE A 256 27.77 -33.82 -67.77
CA ILE A 256 29.21 -33.58 -67.52
C ILE A 256 29.85 -34.78 -66.80
N GLU A 257 29.14 -35.38 -65.85
CA GLU A 257 29.57 -36.63 -65.21
C GLU A 257 28.42 -37.66 -65.13
N ASN A 258 28.77 -38.95 -65.07
CA ASN A 258 27.81 -40.02 -64.91
C ASN A 258 28.41 -41.16 -64.07
N HIS A 259 27.87 -41.32 -62.86
CA HIS A 259 28.36 -42.27 -61.86
C HIS A 259 27.42 -43.48 -61.81
N ALA A 260 27.50 -44.33 -62.83
CA ALA A 260 26.58 -45.46 -63.06
C ALA A 260 26.56 -46.54 -61.95
N ASP A 261 27.63 -46.65 -61.16
CA ASP A 261 27.88 -47.73 -60.20
C ASP A 261 27.84 -47.28 -58.72
N CYS A 262 27.03 -46.28 -58.38
CA CYS A 262 26.92 -45.81 -56.99
C CYS A 262 26.06 -46.74 -56.12
N ALA A 263 26.32 -46.72 -54.81
CA ALA A 263 25.55 -47.51 -53.84
C ALA A 263 24.20 -46.83 -53.51
N PRO A 264 23.09 -47.59 -53.38
CA PRO A 264 21.84 -47.04 -52.90
C PRO A 264 21.99 -46.42 -51.51
N GLY A 265 21.52 -45.18 -51.33
CA GLY A 265 21.60 -44.47 -50.05
C GLY A 265 22.97 -43.86 -49.69
N SER A 266 24.01 -44.00 -50.52
CA SER A 266 25.30 -43.34 -50.25
C SER A 266 25.30 -41.88 -50.65
N THR A 267 26.09 -41.06 -49.97
CA THR A 267 26.51 -39.75 -50.49
C THR A 267 27.51 -39.93 -51.62
N LYS A 268 27.45 -39.02 -52.60
CA LYS A 268 28.40 -38.85 -53.68
C LYS A 268 28.80 -37.38 -53.70
N ASP A 269 30.04 -37.11 -53.36
CA ASP A 269 30.62 -35.78 -53.54
C ASP A 269 30.91 -35.56 -55.03
N VAL A 270 30.54 -34.38 -55.51
CA VAL A 270 30.71 -33.88 -56.86
C VAL A 270 31.46 -32.55 -56.76
N SER A 271 32.46 -32.35 -57.60
CA SER A 271 33.28 -31.14 -57.61
C SER A 271 33.53 -30.72 -59.05
N LEU A 272 33.10 -29.52 -59.40
CA LEU A 272 33.10 -28.99 -60.76
C LEU A 272 33.80 -27.63 -60.75
N THR A 273 34.90 -27.49 -61.47
CA THR A 273 35.43 -26.17 -61.81
C THR A 273 34.56 -25.62 -62.93
N LEU A 274 33.72 -24.64 -62.61
CA LEU A 274 32.82 -24.00 -63.56
C LEU A 274 33.54 -22.87 -64.31
N THR A 275 33.06 -22.56 -65.52
CA THR A 275 33.44 -21.32 -66.21
C THR A 275 32.80 -20.11 -65.52
N LYS A 276 33.44 -18.94 -65.59
CA LYS A 276 32.88 -17.67 -65.12
C LYS A 276 31.55 -17.40 -65.83
N GLY A 277 30.46 -17.31 -65.06
CA GLY A 277 29.09 -17.27 -65.61
C GLY A 277 28.04 -17.80 -64.62
N THR A 278 26.78 -17.80 -65.03
CA THR A 278 25.69 -18.47 -64.30
C THR A 278 25.46 -19.84 -64.92
N HIS A 279 25.31 -20.87 -64.10
CA HIS A 279 25.23 -22.26 -64.50
C HIS A 279 24.16 -23.03 -63.71
N SER A 280 23.40 -23.87 -64.41
CA SER A 280 22.34 -24.70 -63.85
C SER A 280 22.88 -26.11 -63.58
N VAL A 281 23.18 -26.44 -62.32
CA VAL A 281 23.75 -27.75 -61.94
C VAL A 281 22.65 -28.68 -61.47
N SER A 282 22.56 -29.87 -62.07
CA SER A 282 21.42 -30.78 -61.91
C SER A 282 21.79 -32.26 -61.81
N TYR A 283 20.98 -33.00 -61.07
CA TYR A 283 21.27 -34.36 -60.59
C TYR A 283 20.07 -35.28 -60.75
N ALA A 284 20.19 -36.31 -61.59
CA ALA A 284 19.15 -37.32 -61.79
C ALA A 284 19.69 -38.72 -61.45
N ALA A 285 19.08 -39.37 -60.46
CA ALA A 285 19.33 -40.79 -60.21
C ALA A 285 18.59 -41.64 -61.25
N TYR A 286 19.15 -42.77 -61.69
CA TYR A 286 18.51 -43.69 -62.63
C TYR A 286 18.77 -45.17 -62.32
N LEU A 287 17.86 -46.03 -62.78
CA LEU A 287 17.96 -47.50 -62.75
C LEU A 287 17.77 -48.05 -64.16
N VAL A 288 18.50 -49.11 -64.51
CA VAL A 288 18.36 -49.79 -65.81
C VAL A 288 17.73 -51.16 -65.60
N THR A 289 16.51 -51.35 -66.12
CA THR A 289 15.78 -52.64 -66.08
C THR A 289 15.43 -53.07 -67.50
N ASP A 290 15.74 -54.32 -67.86
CA ASP A 290 15.57 -54.88 -69.20
C ASP A 290 16.17 -54.01 -70.34
N GLY A 291 17.25 -53.29 -70.04
CA GLY A 291 17.93 -52.37 -70.96
C GLY A 291 17.29 -50.98 -71.10
N VAL A 292 16.21 -50.70 -70.38
CA VAL A 292 15.55 -49.38 -70.33
C VAL A 292 15.99 -48.64 -69.07
N ALA A 293 16.55 -47.44 -69.24
CA ALA A 293 16.82 -46.53 -68.13
C ALA A 293 15.53 -45.81 -67.69
N LYS A 294 15.26 -45.85 -66.38
CA LYS A 294 14.22 -45.05 -65.72
C LYS A 294 14.88 -44.08 -64.76
N TYR A 295 14.71 -42.80 -65.04
CA TYR A 295 15.24 -41.69 -64.26
C TYR A 295 14.21 -41.26 -63.20
N SER A 296 14.73 -40.86 -62.05
CA SER A 296 14.02 -40.06 -61.05
C SER A 296 13.69 -38.67 -61.60
N GLN A 297 12.93 -37.87 -60.84
CA GLN A 297 12.97 -36.42 -61.01
C GLN A 297 14.37 -35.90 -60.69
N ALA A 298 14.86 -34.95 -61.48
CA ALA A 298 16.13 -34.29 -61.20
C ALA A 298 15.96 -33.25 -60.08
N VAL A 299 16.96 -33.14 -59.20
CA VAL A 299 17.15 -31.97 -58.32
C VAL A 299 18.18 -31.05 -58.95
N ALA A 300 18.01 -29.74 -58.85
CA ALA A 300 18.89 -28.75 -59.49
C ALA A 300 19.03 -27.48 -58.66
N GLU A 301 20.12 -26.74 -58.90
CA GLU A 301 20.38 -25.40 -58.35
C GLU A 301 21.07 -24.49 -59.39
N GLU A 302 20.77 -23.20 -59.34
CA GLU A 302 21.45 -22.16 -60.12
C GLU A 302 22.63 -21.61 -59.31
N VAL A 303 23.83 -21.58 -59.89
CA VAL A 303 25.04 -21.03 -59.25
C VAL A 303 25.77 -20.07 -60.18
N ARG A 304 26.31 -18.97 -59.63
CA ARG A 304 27.10 -17.99 -60.39
C ARG A 304 28.57 -18.06 -60.01
N ALA A 305 29.38 -18.55 -60.94
CA ALA A 305 30.83 -18.63 -60.83
C ALA A 305 31.47 -17.26 -61.09
N THR A 306 32.35 -16.83 -60.19
CA THR A 306 33.01 -15.51 -60.17
C THR A 306 34.53 -15.65 -59.99
N ALA A 307 35.27 -14.55 -59.92
CA ALA A 307 36.69 -14.54 -59.56
C ALA A 307 36.88 -13.74 -58.25
N ALA A 308 38.00 -13.95 -57.56
CA ALA A 308 38.36 -13.20 -56.35
C ALA A 308 38.28 -11.68 -56.55
N ALA A 309 37.31 -11.04 -55.90
CA ALA A 309 37.16 -9.59 -55.90
C ALA A 309 38.20 -8.91 -55.01
N VAL A 310 39.18 -8.24 -55.61
CA VAL A 310 40.02 -7.25 -54.93
C VAL A 310 39.19 -5.99 -54.69
N ALA A 311 39.35 -5.35 -53.53
CA ALA A 311 38.61 -4.15 -53.18
C ALA A 311 39.42 -2.89 -53.53
N GLU A 312 38.89 -2.10 -54.45
CA GLU A 312 39.52 -0.85 -54.89
C GLU A 312 39.62 0.17 -53.75
N GLN A 313 40.67 0.99 -53.76
CA GLN A 313 40.98 1.93 -52.68
C GLN A 313 40.73 3.37 -53.13
N LEU A 314 40.19 4.22 -52.25
CA LEU A 314 40.04 5.64 -52.54
C LEU A 314 41.40 6.36 -52.66
N PRO A 315 41.61 7.25 -53.65
CA PRO A 315 40.69 7.57 -54.75
C PRO A 315 40.74 6.51 -55.87
N VAL A 316 39.57 6.03 -56.28
CA VAL A 316 39.41 5.03 -57.35
C VAL A 316 39.01 5.71 -58.67
N LEU A 317 39.39 5.11 -59.80
CA LEU A 317 38.95 5.47 -61.15
C LEU A 317 38.61 4.17 -61.92
N PHE A 318 37.38 4.06 -62.41
CA PHE A 318 36.96 3.00 -63.32
C PHE A 318 36.95 3.50 -64.77
N GLU A 319 37.85 2.95 -65.60
CA GLU A 319 37.87 3.16 -67.05
C GLU A 319 37.28 1.90 -67.74
N PRO A 320 36.25 1.99 -68.59
CA PRO A 320 35.61 0.79 -69.15
C PRO A 320 36.49 0.00 -70.12
N SER A 321 37.14 -1.04 -69.62
CA SER A 321 37.84 -2.08 -70.38
C SER A 321 37.06 -3.40 -70.39
N ASP A 322 37.55 -4.37 -71.19
CA ASP A 322 37.02 -5.75 -71.16
C ASP A 322 37.12 -6.35 -69.75
N GLU A 323 38.22 -6.10 -69.03
CA GLU A 323 38.48 -6.61 -67.66
C GLU A 323 37.58 -5.93 -66.62
N ASP A 324 37.38 -4.62 -66.71
CA ASP A 324 36.51 -3.86 -65.79
C ASP A 324 35.02 -4.23 -65.97
N PHE A 325 34.58 -4.43 -67.21
CA PHE A 325 33.22 -4.92 -67.48
C PHE A 325 33.05 -6.38 -67.05
N GLU A 326 34.07 -7.23 -67.26
CA GLU A 326 34.08 -8.61 -66.77
C GLU A 326 34.07 -8.73 -65.24
N ASN A 327 34.61 -7.74 -64.52
CA ASN A 327 34.62 -7.69 -63.05
C ASN A 327 33.41 -6.92 -62.47
N SER A 328 32.58 -6.32 -63.34
CA SER A 328 31.30 -5.73 -62.99
C SER A 328 30.16 -6.77 -63.04
N VAL A 329 29.03 -6.47 -62.40
CA VAL A 329 27.82 -7.29 -62.43
C VAL A 329 26.70 -6.54 -63.14
N VAL A 330 26.33 -7.01 -64.32
CA VAL A 330 25.12 -6.59 -65.04
C VAL A 330 23.91 -7.37 -64.54
N ILE A 331 22.78 -6.69 -64.40
CA ILE A 331 21.46 -7.26 -64.08
C ILE A 331 20.42 -6.62 -65.01
N ASP A 332 19.76 -7.45 -65.82
CA ASP A 332 18.50 -7.16 -66.50
C ASP A 332 17.37 -7.41 -65.46
N ALA A 333 16.80 -6.33 -64.93
CA ALA A 333 15.88 -6.40 -63.79
C ALA A 333 14.43 -6.53 -64.27
N ASN A 334 14.06 -5.77 -65.30
CA ASN A 334 12.71 -5.78 -65.87
C ASN A 334 12.48 -7.00 -66.82
N ASN A 335 13.52 -7.75 -67.16
CA ASN A 335 13.55 -8.92 -68.04
C ASN A 335 13.11 -8.60 -69.49
N ASP A 336 13.49 -7.43 -70.00
CA ASP A 336 13.14 -6.98 -71.35
C ASP A 336 14.20 -7.23 -72.44
N GLY A 337 15.42 -7.60 -72.04
CA GLY A 337 16.54 -7.94 -72.93
C GLY A 337 17.44 -6.77 -73.35
N SER A 338 17.13 -5.53 -72.94
CA SER A 338 17.94 -4.33 -73.16
C SER A 338 18.68 -3.96 -71.86
N THR A 339 19.94 -4.37 -71.74
CA THR A 339 20.75 -4.14 -70.52
C THR A 339 22.15 -3.57 -70.83
N TRP A 340 22.93 -3.32 -69.78
CA TRP A 340 24.28 -2.74 -69.88
C TRP A 340 25.25 -3.63 -70.65
N SER A 341 26.11 -3.00 -71.45
CA SER A 341 27.06 -3.64 -72.35
C SER A 341 28.34 -2.83 -72.48
N LEU A 342 29.51 -3.47 -72.56
CA LEU A 342 30.72 -2.76 -72.98
C LEU A 342 30.63 -2.42 -74.47
N HIS A 343 30.96 -1.18 -74.83
CA HIS A 343 30.91 -0.70 -76.21
C HIS A 343 32.30 -0.35 -76.75
N SER A 344 32.50 -0.54 -78.06
CA SER A 344 33.80 -0.50 -78.75
C SER A 344 34.47 0.89 -78.85
N ASN A 345 33.94 1.88 -78.12
CA ASN A 345 34.52 3.22 -77.93
C ASN A 345 35.17 3.40 -76.54
N GLY A 346 35.25 2.34 -75.72
CA GLY A 346 35.75 2.41 -74.34
C GLY A 346 34.73 3.09 -73.42
N SER A 347 33.49 2.58 -73.40
CA SER A 347 32.48 3.02 -72.44
C SER A 347 31.46 1.94 -72.13
N PHE A 348 30.89 2.00 -70.93
CA PHE A 348 29.69 1.24 -70.58
C PHE A 348 28.50 1.87 -71.31
N ARG A 349 27.71 1.04 -71.98
CA ARG A 349 26.55 1.45 -72.77
C ARG A 349 25.30 0.72 -72.32
N TYR A 350 24.29 1.48 -71.92
CA TYR A 350 22.91 0.99 -71.89
C TYR A 350 22.24 1.29 -73.24
N TYR A 351 21.51 0.32 -73.80
CA TYR A 351 20.82 0.45 -75.08
C TYR A 351 19.32 0.30 -74.86
N TYR A 352 18.51 1.21 -75.38
CA TYR A 352 17.09 1.34 -75.05
C TYR A 352 16.22 0.10 -75.31
N ASN A 353 15.08 0.04 -74.62
CA ASN A 353 13.94 -0.79 -75.02
C ASN A 353 12.82 0.08 -75.66
N GLY A 354 12.09 -0.46 -76.63
CA GLY A 354 10.95 0.22 -77.29
C GLY A 354 9.59 0.01 -76.61
N LEU A 355 9.52 -0.84 -75.58
CA LEU A 355 8.27 -1.18 -74.89
C LEU A 355 8.28 -0.74 -73.43
N ASN A 356 9.42 -0.91 -72.75
CA ASN A 356 9.64 -0.64 -71.33
C ASN A 356 10.68 0.47 -71.14
N ALA A 357 10.64 1.14 -69.98
CA ALA A 357 11.74 2.01 -69.54
C ALA A 357 12.83 1.16 -68.90
N GLY A 358 14.07 1.66 -68.91
CA GLY A 358 15.18 0.98 -68.24
C GLY A 358 14.99 0.94 -66.73
N ASP A 359 15.44 -0.17 -66.14
CA ASP A 359 15.36 -0.48 -64.70
C ASP A 359 16.65 -1.23 -64.25
N ASP A 360 17.71 -1.12 -65.04
CA ASP A 360 18.74 -2.14 -65.17
C ASP A 360 20.11 -1.68 -64.65
N TRP A 361 20.88 -2.63 -64.11
CA TRP A 361 21.97 -2.31 -63.20
C TRP A 361 23.31 -2.73 -63.78
N LEU A 362 24.30 -1.83 -63.68
CA LEU A 362 25.72 -2.14 -63.79
C LEU A 362 26.37 -1.85 -62.43
N ILE A 363 26.61 -2.90 -61.66
CA ILE A 363 27.29 -2.83 -60.37
C ILE A 363 28.80 -2.96 -60.62
N LEU A 364 29.56 -1.94 -60.26
CA LEU A 364 31.01 -1.86 -60.43
C LEU A 364 31.74 -2.73 -59.38
N PRO A 365 33.05 -3.00 -59.55
CA PRO A 365 33.86 -3.65 -58.52
C PRO A 365 33.78 -2.95 -57.16
N ILE A 366 33.95 -3.71 -56.08
CA ILE A 366 33.76 -3.23 -54.71
C ILE A 366 34.84 -2.22 -54.29
N VAL A 367 34.43 -1.12 -53.67
CA VAL A 367 35.31 -0.02 -53.22
C VAL A 367 35.37 0.02 -51.70
N ASP A 368 36.56 0.25 -51.14
CA ASP A 368 36.79 0.44 -49.71
C ASP A 368 36.81 1.94 -49.37
N PHE A 369 35.81 2.39 -48.62
CA PHE A 369 35.61 3.80 -48.27
C PHE A 369 36.34 4.21 -46.97
N GLY A 370 37.10 3.30 -46.35
CA GLY A 370 37.85 3.54 -45.11
C GLY A 370 37.04 3.24 -43.83
N ALA A 371 37.61 3.47 -42.65
CA ALA A 371 36.98 3.06 -41.39
C ALA A 371 35.68 3.81 -41.04
N ASP A 372 35.65 5.11 -41.34
CA ASP A 372 34.63 6.04 -40.83
C ASP A 372 33.61 6.46 -41.88
N ASN A 373 32.45 6.93 -41.42
CA ASN A 373 31.46 7.58 -42.26
C ASN A 373 32.00 8.90 -42.87
N GLY A 374 31.23 9.51 -43.78
CA GLY A 374 31.65 10.77 -44.39
C GLY A 374 30.98 11.08 -45.73
N THR A 375 31.40 12.20 -46.32
CA THR A 375 30.95 12.66 -47.64
C THR A 375 32.01 12.40 -48.69
N PHE A 376 31.58 11.92 -49.85
CA PHE A 376 32.42 11.54 -50.99
C PHE A 376 31.99 12.32 -52.24
N GLU A 377 32.92 12.54 -53.15
CA GLU A 377 32.70 13.18 -54.44
C GLU A 377 32.91 12.16 -55.56
N ILE A 378 31.91 12.04 -56.44
CA ILE A 378 31.94 11.18 -57.62
C ILE A 378 31.90 12.04 -58.89
N SER A 379 32.61 11.61 -59.92
CA SER A 379 32.58 12.20 -61.26
C SER A 379 32.64 11.14 -62.35
N MET A 380 32.12 11.45 -63.54
CA MET A 380 32.09 10.56 -64.71
C MET A 380 31.91 11.37 -66.00
N ASP A 381 32.36 10.83 -67.13
CA ASP A 381 32.02 11.36 -68.45
C ASP A 381 30.80 10.62 -69.01
N VAL A 382 29.80 11.37 -69.49
CA VAL A 382 28.55 10.84 -70.07
C VAL A 382 28.37 11.30 -71.52
N ASN A 383 27.64 10.52 -72.32
CA ASN A 383 27.26 10.86 -73.69
C ASN A 383 25.97 10.10 -74.09
N GLY A 384 25.21 10.62 -75.06
CA GLY A 384 23.99 10.00 -75.58
C GLY A 384 23.96 9.96 -77.11
N GLU A 385 23.18 9.07 -77.72
CA GLU A 385 23.17 8.94 -79.20
C GLU A 385 22.16 9.85 -79.92
N GLY A 386 22.15 11.14 -79.54
CA GLY A 386 21.54 12.22 -80.33
C GLY A 386 20.61 13.17 -79.55
N TYR A 387 20.60 14.44 -79.97
CA TYR A 387 19.90 15.58 -79.34
C TYR A 387 18.35 15.51 -79.30
N SER A 388 17.74 14.37 -79.62
CA SER A 388 16.28 14.18 -79.60
C SER A 388 15.84 13.03 -78.69
N TYR A 389 16.80 12.30 -78.12
CA TYR A 389 16.59 11.31 -77.08
C TYR A 389 17.04 11.88 -75.73
N THR A 390 16.48 11.36 -74.65
CA THR A 390 16.70 11.80 -73.28
C THR A 390 17.07 10.59 -72.45
N GLU A 391 18.37 10.32 -72.35
CA GLU A 391 18.85 9.22 -71.52
C GLU A 391 18.96 9.67 -70.05
N THR A 392 18.59 8.80 -69.12
CA THR A 392 18.70 9.02 -67.67
C THR A 392 19.25 7.79 -66.97
N PHE A 393 20.00 8.03 -65.91
CA PHE A 393 20.51 7.01 -65.01
C PHE A 393 20.75 7.65 -63.64
N GLU A 394 21.00 6.83 -62.65
CA GLU A 394 21.42 7.27 -61.33
C GLU A 394 22.48 6.36 -60.74
N VAL A 395 23.26 6.91 -59.81
CA VAL A 395 24.30 6.21 -59.07
C VAL A 395 23.73 5.75 -57.75
N CYS A 396 23.94 4.48 -57.44
CA CYS A 396 23.52 3.85 -56.19
C CYS A 396 24.70 3.23 -55.45
N VAL A 397 24.54 2.93 -54.16
CA VAL A 397 25.49 2.16 -53.35
C VAL A 397 24.79 1.09 -52.53
N GLY A 398 25.46 -0.05 -52.31
CA GLY A 398 24.94 -1.18 -51.53
C GLY A 398 26.05 -1.99 -50.86
N ARG A 399 25.70 -2.84 -49.90
CA ARG A 399 26.64 -3.75 -49.20
C ARG A 399 26.82 -5.07 -49.94
N THR A 400 25.89 -5.41 -50.83
CA THR A 400 25.80 -6.65 -51.60
C THR A 400 25.66 -6.36 -53.10
N LEU A 401 25.58 -7.42 -53.91
CA LEU A 401 25.32 -7.36 -55.34
C LEU A 401 23.81 -7.36 -55.69
N SER A 402 22.92 -7.13 -54.71
CA SER A 402 21.46 -7.12 -54.91
C SER A 402 20.94 -5.70 -55.18
N PRO A 403 20.11 -5.46 -56.22
CA PRO A 403 19.39 -4.20 -56.40
C PRO A 403 18.52 -3.80 -55.21
N GLU A 404 17.98 -4.77 -54.45
CA GLU A 404 17.15 -4.51 -53.25
C GLU A 404 17.93 -3.85 -52.10
N ASP A 405 19.26 -3.94 -52.13
CA ASP A 405 20.20 -3.38 -51.14
C ASP A 405 20.90 -2.10 -51.67
N MET A 406 20.55 -1.65 -52.88
CA MET A 406 21.10 -0.45 -53.50
C MET A 406 20.28 0.79 -53.15
N THR A 407 20.92 1.78 -52.53
CA THR A 407 20.36 3.09 -52.25
C THR A 407 20.83 4.12 -53.27
N VAL A 408 19.91 4.85 -53.90
CA VAL A 408 20.22 5.98 -54.80
C VAL A 408 20.97 7.07 -54.02
N VAL A 409 22.13 7.47 -54.51
CA VAL A 409 23.00 8.48 -53.89
C VAL A 409 23.23 9.72 -54.74
N PHE A 410 23.12 9.62 -56.07
CA PHE A 410 23.29 10.74 -56.99
C PHE A 410 22.61 10.47 -58.32
N SER A 411 21.63 11.29 -58.72
CA SER A 411 20.94 11.19 -60.01
C SER A 411 21.40 12.34 -60.94
N PRO A 412 22.29 12.10 -61.92
CA PRO A 412 22.76 13.12 -62.86
C PRO A 412 21.67 13.82 -63.67
N ALA A 413 21.95 15.05 -64.10
CA ALA A 413 21.11 15.73 -65.09
C ALA A 413 21.12 14.98 -66.44
N ALA A 414 19.93 14.76 -66.99
CA ALA A 414 19.65 13.96 -68.18
C ALA A 414 20.57 14.26 -69.37
N VAL A 415 20.83 13.23 -70.18
CA VAL A 415 21.82 13.27 -71.26
C VAL A 415 21.08 13.42 -72.60
N GLN A 416 21.14 14.64 -73.16
CA GLN A 416 20.51 15.05 -74.42
C GLN A 416 21.54 15.58 -75.42
N THR A 417 22.73 14.98 -75.44
CA THR A 417 23.94 15.47 -76.10
C THR A 417 24.63 14.31 -76.84
N SER A 418 25.28 14.58 -77.97
CA SER A 418 26.15 13.62 -78.66
C SER A 418 27.64 13.89 -78.46
N ASN A 419 27.98 14.69 -77.45
CA ASN A 419 29.34 14.99 -77.03
C ASN A 419 29.58 14.41 -75.64
N TRP A 420 30.82 14.04 -75.34
CA TRP A 420 31.21 13.72 -73.97
C TRP A 420 31.12 14.97 -73.09
N GLU A 421 30.37 14.86 -71.99
CA GLU A 421 30.23 15.90 -70.97
C GLU A 421 30.51 15.29 -69.59
N PRO A 422 31.23 16.00 -68.69
CA PRO A 422 31.35 15.57 -67.31
C PRO A 422 30.01 15.69 -66.57
N ARG A 423 29.81 14.81 -65.61
CA ARG A 423 28.83 14.90 -64.52
C ARG A 423 29.58 14.65 -63.21
N SER A 424 29.29 15.42 -62.18
CA SER A 424 29.82 15.18 -60.83
C SER A 424 28.78 15.51 -59.76
N GLY A 425 28.93 14.89 -58.60
CA GLY A 425 28.02 15.02 -57.46
C GLY A 425 28.71 14.60 -56.17
N LYS A 426 28.04 14.87 -55.05
CA LYS A 426 28.47 14.43 -53.72
C LYS A 426 27.40 13.57 -53.06
N PHE A 427 27.85 12.58 -52.30
CA PHE A 427 26.99 11.72 -51.51
C PHE A 427 27.64 11.41 -50.16
N SER A 428 26.84 11.03 -49.17
CA SER A 428 27.33 10.69 -47.83
C SER A 428 26.97 9.25 -47.50
N LEU A 429 27.92 8.51 -46.93
CA LEU A 429 27.69 7.18 -46.36
C LEU A 429 27.53 7.32 -44.86
N THR A 430 26.54 6.66 -44.26
CA THR A 430 26.27 6.70 -42.80
C THR A 430 27.30 5.91 -41.99
N GLU A 431 28.00 4.98 -42.62
CA GLU A 431 29.02 4.09 -42.05
C GLU A 431 30.07 3.73 -43.12
N GLY A 432 31.31 3.50 -42.70
CA GLY A 432 32.44 3.22 -43.60
C GLY A 432 32.48 1.77 -44.14
N GLY A 433 33.68 1.34 -44.52
CA GLY A 433 34.00 0.00 -44.99
C GLY A 433 33.77 -0.19 -46.48
N LYS A 434 33.56 -1.45 -46.87
CA LYS A 434 33.41 -1.84 -48.28
C LYS A 434 31.98 -1.68 -48.77
N TRP A 435 31.84 -1.08 -49.95
CA TRP A 435 30.57 -0.81 -50.61
C TRP A 435 30.69 -1.09 -52.11
N TYR A 436 29.63 -1.62 -52.70
CA TYR A 436 29.45 -1.61 -54.14
C TYR A 436 28.91 -0.26 -54.59
N VAL A 437 29.26 0.15 -55.81
CA VAL A 437 28.75 1.35 -56.47
C VAL A 437 28.13 0.92 -57.79
N ALA A 438 26.90 1.34 -58.09
CA ALA A 438 26.16 0.89 -59.26
C ALA A 438 25.65 2.05 -60.11
N LEU A 439 25.55 1.83 -61.42
CA LEU A 439 24.77 2.65 -62.33
C LEU A 439 23.43 1.95 -62.59
N HIS A 440 22.34 2.60 -62.19
CA HIS A 440 20.98 2.19 -62.48
C HIS A 440 20.47 2.97 -63.70
N ALA A 441 20.18 2.29 -64.82
CA ALA A 441 19.62 2.92 -66.00
C ALA A 441 18.14 3.22 -65.76
N THR A 442 17.75 4.49 -65.90
CA THR A 442 16.38 4.97 -65.68
C THR A 442 15.83 5.70 -66.91
N SER A 443 16.44 5.48 -68.08
CA SER A 443 16.01 6.05 -69.35
C SER A 443 14.55 5.68 -69.62
N PRO A 444 13.70 6.61 -70.07
CA PRO A 444 12.40 6.28 -70.62
C PRO A 444 12.53 5.23 -71.73
N LYS A 445 11.39 4.66 -72.13
CA LYS A 445 11.35 3.84 -73.34
C LYS A 445 11.52 4.68 -74.61
N ASP A 446 11.77 4.01 -75.74
CA ASP A 446 11.87 4.63 -77.07
C ASP A 446 12.98 5.72 -77.16
N GLN A 447 14.12 5.51 -76.46
CA GLN A 447 15.32 6.36 -76.52
C GLN A 447 16.37 5.76 -77.49
N TYR A 448 17.67 5.76 -77.16
CA TYR A 448 18.70 5.15 -78.02
C TYR A 448 19.87 4.50 -77.26
N SER A 449 20.97 5.21 -77.02
CA SER A 449 22.13 4.70 -76.27
C SER A 449 22.57 5.74 -75.24
N LEU A 450 22.64 5.32 -73.98
CA LEU A 450 23.39 6.01 -72.93
C LEU A 450 24.81 5.47 -72.91
N TYR A 451 25.80 6.33 -72.75
CA TYR A 451 27.20 5.97 -72.56
C TYR A 451 27.79 6.62 -71.30
N VAL A 452 28.52 5.85 -70.49
CA VAL A 452 29.20 6.32 -69.27
C VAL A 452 30.62 5.74 -69.20
N LYS A 453 31.58 6.54 -68.72
CA LYS A 453 32.98 6.12 -68.48
C LYS A 453 33.69 7.04 -67.48
N ASN A 454 34.97 6.77 -67.21
CA ASN A 454 35.87 7.62 -66.42
C ASN A 454 35.32 7.91 -65.02
N ILE A 455 34.80 6.88 -64.35
CA ILE A 455 34.04 7.02 -63.10
C ILE A 455 35.02 7.11 -61.93
N ALA A 456 35.24 8.30 -61.40
CA ALA A 456 36.20 8.55 -60.32
C ALA A 456 35.51 8.90 -59.00
N ILE A 457 35.99 8.36 -57.88
CA ILE A 457 35.42 8.56 -56.53
C ILE A 457 36.52 8.95 -55.53
N SER A 458 36.25 9.93 -54.67
CA SER A 458 37.19 10.45 -53.65
C SER A 458 36.47 10.97 -52.39
N ARG A 459 37.18 11.21 -51.28
CA ARG A 459 36.61 11.75 -50.02
C ARG A 459 36.58 13.28 -50.04
N SER A 460 35.44 13.87 -49.67
CA SER A 460 35.27 15.32 -49.45
C SER A 460 35.71 15.68 -48.03
N ALA A 461 36.26 16.88 -47.83
CA ALA A 461 36.51 17.42 -46.50
C ALA A 461 35.21 17.83 -45.80
N ASP A 462 35.12 17.60 -44.48
CA ASP A 462 34.10 18.21 -43.62
C ASP A 462 34.55 19.64 -43.23
N ARG A 463 33.57 20.54 -43.08
CA ARG A 463 33.75 21.94 -42.66
C ARG A 463 32.96 22.27 -41.38
N THR A 464 32.28 21.30 -40.80
CA THR A 464 31.53 21.41 -39.55
C THR A 464 32.47 21.85 -38.41
N PRO A 465 32.16 22.91 -37.66
CA PRO A 465 33.03 23.39 -36.58
C PRO A 465 33.15 22.39 -35.42
N ALA A 466 34.31 22.36 -34.74
CA ALA A 466 34.43 21.71 -33.45
C ALA A 466 33.54 22.38 -32.38
N ALA A 467 33.35 21.73 -31.23
CA ALA A 467 32.52 22.27 -30.15
C ALA A 467 33.06 23.63 -29.62
N ALA A 468 32.14 24.57 -29.35
CA ALA A 468 32.48 25.82 -28.68
C ALA A 468 32.78 25.59 -27.18
N VAL A 469 33.69 26.36 -26.59
CA VAL A 469 34.01 26.24 -25.16
C VAL A 469 33.20 27.25 -24.36
N ILE A 470 32.36 26.79 -23.44
CA ILE A 470 31.71 27.67 -22.45
C ILE A 470 32.79 28.20 -21.50
N LYS A 471 33.07 29.51 -21.60
CA LYS A 471 34.13 30.19 -20.84
C LYS A 471 33.62 30.73 -19.50
N SER A 472 32.41 31.27 -19.50
CA SER A 472 31.67 31.67 -18.30
C SER A 472 30.17 31.65 -18.58
N LEU A 473 29.38 31.46 -17.53
CA LEU A 473 27.91 31.49 -17.57
C LEU A 473 27.44 32.06 -16.23
N GLU A 474 27.37 33.38 -16.15
CA GLU A 474 27.15 34.12 -14.90
C GLU A 474 25.75 34.74 -14.89
N PHE A 475 25.01 34.60 -13.79
CA PHE A 475 23.67 35.14 -13.62
C PHE A 475 23.57 36.10 -12.43
N ASN A 476 22.87 37.21 -12.62
CA ASN A 476 22.49 38.16 -11.58
C ASN A 476 20.96 38.14 -11.39
N GLY A 477 20.47 37.10 -10.72
CA GLY A 477 19.06 36.77 -10.71
C GLY A 477 18.66 36.00 -11.98
N LEU A 478 17.60 36.45 -12.65
CA LEU A 478 17.07 35.81 -13.85
C LEU A 478 17.75 36.25 -15.17
N GLU A 479 18.59 37.29 -15.13
CA GLU A 479 19.38 37.77 -16.27
C GLU A 479 20.85 37.37 -16.10
N GLY A 480 21.49 36.92 -17.18
CA GLY A 480 22.89 36.50 -17.18
C GLY A 480 23.57 36.65 -18.53
N GLU A 481 24.88 36.38 -18.55
CA GLU A 481 25.71 36.40 -19.77
C GLU A 481 26.47 35.08 -19.91
N LEU A 482 26.17 34.38 -21.01
CA LEU A 482 26.99 33.28 -21.51
C LEU A 482 28.15 33.87 -22.31
N VAL A 483 29.38 33.47 -22.03
CA VAL A 483 30.53 33.75 -22.91
C VAL A 483 31.03 32.42 -23.46
N ALA A 484 31.03 32.29 -24.78
CA ALA A 484 31.53 31.11 -25.48
C ALA A 484 32.75 31.46 -26.34
N THR A 485 33.84 30.71 -26.20
CA THR A 485 35.00 30.82 -27.09
C THR A 485 34.75 29.96 -28.33
N LEU A 486 34.84 30.60 -29.51
CA LEU A 486 34.66 29.94 -30.80
C LEU A 486 35.78 28.92 -31.08
N PRO A 487 35.49 27.78 -31.73
CA PRO A 487 36.52 26.85 -32.19
C PRO A 487 37.45 27.51 -33.22
N THR A 488 38.68 27.00 -33.33
CA THR A 488 39.64 27.35 -34.39
C THR A 488 39.67 26.33 -35.53
N GLU A 489 39.09 25.15 -35.31
CA GLU A 489 39.18 23.97 -36.16
C GLU A 489 37.81 23.32 -36.35
N THR A 490 37.70 22.54 -37.43
CA THR A 490 36.58 21.66 -37.74
C THR A 490 36.58 20.42 -36.84
N VAL A 491 35.52 19.61 -36.90
CA VAL A 491 35.47 18.28 -36.26
C VAL A 491 36.63 17.36 -36.69
N ASP A 492 37.14 17.52 -37.92
CA ASP A 492 38.27 16.79 -38.50
C ASP A 492 39.66 17.38 -38.11
N GLY A 493 39.72 18.43 -37.28
CA GLY A 493 40.98 19.10 -36.90
C GLY A 493 41.59 19.98 -38.00
N VAL A 494 40.84 20.26 -39.07
CA VAL A 494 41.24 21.21 -40.13
C VAL A 494 40.89 22.63 -39.71
N ALA A 495 41.79 23.60 -39.88
CA ALA A 495 41.55 25.00 -39.51
C ALA A 495 40.29 25.59 -40.21
N LEU A 496 39.47 26.34 -39.46
CA LEU A 496 38.24 26.93 -39.98
C LEU A 496 38.51 28.15 -40.86
N GLU A 497 38.13 28.05 -42.14
CA GLU A 497 38.14 29.17 -43.08
C GLU A 497 36.81 29.94 -43.07
N GLY A 498 36.80 31.13 -42.47
CA GLY A 498 35.65 32.03 -42.41
C GLY A 498 35.43 32.61 -41.02
N ASN A 499 34.22 33.14 -40.78
CA ASN A 499 33.75 33.48 -39.44
C ASN A 499 32.86 32.35 -38.90
N VAL A 500 32.81 32.22 -37.57
CA VAL A 500 32.03 31.23 -36.83
C VAL A 500 31.05 31.96 -35.91
N GLY A 501 29.87 31.40 -35.69
CA GLY A 501 28.87 31.88 -34.73
C GLY A 501 28.55 30.81 -33.67
N VAL A 502 27.70 31.17 -32.70
CA VAL A 502 27.24 30.27 -31.63
C VAL A 502 25.72 30.19 -31.62
N ALA A 503 25.19 28.97 -31.60
CA ALA A 503 23.81 28.64 -31.27
C ALA A 503 23.68 28.42 -29.76
N VAL A 504 22.64 28.98 -29.16
CA VAL A 504 22.30 28.78 -27.74
C VAL A 504 20.88 28.25 -27.64
N THR A 505 20.72 27.12 -26.98
CA THR A 505 19.42 26.56 -26.59
C THR A 505 19.21 26.67 -25.08
N VAL A 506 17.97 26.79 -24.65
CA VAL A 506 17.54 26.63 -23.26
C VAL A 506 16.58 25.44 -23.21
N ASP A 507 16.87 24.44 -22.38
CA ASP A 507 16.07 23.22 -22.20
C ASP A 507 15.77 22.45 -23.51
N GLY A 508 16.75 22.49 -24.43
CA GLY A 508 16.64 21.88 -25.76
C GLY A 508 15.89 22.70 -26.81
N VAL A 509 15.40 23.90 -26.47
CA VAL A 509 14.71 24.82 -27.39
C VAL A 509 15.66 25.94 -27.85
N ASP A 510 15.68 26.25 -29.15
CA ASP A 510 16.44 27.38 -29.70
C ASP A 510 16.10 28.70 -28.99
N TYR A 511 17.11 29.35 -28.41
CA TYR A 511 16.98 30.58 -27.63
C TYR A 511 17.61 31.78 -28.34
N ALA A 512 18.87 31.67 -28.78
CA ALA A 512 19.59 32.77 -29.43
C ALA A 512 20.70 32.29 -30.38
N THR A 513 21.12 33.17 -31.28
CA THR A 513 22.31 32.98 -32.12
C THR A 513 23.20 34.21 -32.05
N SER A 514 24.51 34.03 -31.87
CA SER A 514 25.46 35.14 -31.84
C SER A 514 25.67 35.77 -33.22
N ALA A 515 26.31 36.95 -33.23
CA ALA A 515 26.96 37.44 -34.44
C ALA A 515 28.13 36.52 -34.85
N MET A 516 28.45 36.50 -36.14
CA MET A 516 29.56 35.74 -36.72
C MET A 516 30.89 36.47 -36.47
N ALA A 517 31.84 35.85 -35.77
CA ALA A 517 33.15 36.41 -35.43
C ALA A 517 34.32 35.51 -35.88
N ALA A 518 35.56 35.94 -35.69
CA ALA A 518 36.73 35.17 -36.11
C ALA A 518 36.91 33.89 -35.25
N PRO A 519 37.41 32.78 -35.81
CA PRO A 519 37.73 31.56 -35.06
C PRO A 519 38.62 31.86 -33.84
N GLY A 520 38.34 31.25 -32.69
CA GLY A 520 39.04 31.54 -31.43
C GLY A 520 38.61 32.82 -30.68
N SER A 521 37.63 33.59 -31.18
CA SER A 521 37.11 34.76 -30.43
C SER A 521 36.19 34.34 -29.28
N ASP A 522 36.22 35.08 -28.17
CA ASP A 522 35.16 35.02 -27.16
C ASP A 522 33.94 35.80 -27.66
N VAL A 523 32.74 35.23 -27.51
CA VAL A 523 31.48 35.83 -27.94
C VAL A 523 30.46 35.79 -26.79
N PRO A 524 30.00 36.96 -26.28
CA PRO A 524 28.95 37.03 -25.28
C PRO A 524 27.56 36.85 -25.91
N VAL A 525 26.66 36.20 -25.18
CA VAL A 525 25.24 36.06 -25.48
C VAL A 525 24.45 36.30 -24.18
N PRO A 526 23.58 37.33 -24.11
CA PRO A 526 22.72 37.55 -22.95
C PRO A 526 21.62 36.49 -22.88
N VAL A 527 21.40 35.92 -21.70
CA VAL A 527 20.41 34.87 -21.44
C VAL A 527 19.48 35.32 -20.31
N THR A 528 18.17 35.15 -20.51
CA THR A 528 17.14 35.40 -19.49
C THR A 528 16.38 34.10 -19.26
N LEU A 529 16.23 33.70 -18.00
CA LEU A 529 15.62 32.44 -17.58
C LEU A 529 14.40 32.67 -16.68
N THR A 530 13.60 31.62 -16.46
CA THR A 530 12.61 31.56 -15.38
C THR A 530 13.27 31.13 -14.07
N LEU A 531 12.54 31.07 -12.96
CA LEU A 531 13.04 30.40 -11.75
C LEU A 531 13.09 28.88 -11.98
N GLY A 532 14.18 28.22 -11.59
CA GLY A 532 14.33 26.76 -11.66
C GLY A 532 15.66 26.27 -12.21
N LYS A 533 15.79 24.96 -12.42
CA LYS A 533 16.91 24.38 -13.17
C LYS A 533 16.69 24.57 -14.67
N HIS A 534 17.75 24.96 -15.36
CA HIS A 534 17.77 25.09 -16.81
C HIS A 534 19.03 24.46 -17.39
N THR A 535 18.90 23.80 -18.55
CA THR A 535 20.01 23.26 -19.33
C THR A 535 20.35 24.20 -20.48
N ILE A 536 21.49 24.89 -20.39
CA ILE A 536 22.00 25.75 -21.45
C ILE A 536 22.84 24.90 -22.40
N GLY A 537 22.45 24.86 -23.68
CA GLY A 537 23.18 24.12 -24.71
C GLY A 537 23.84 25.05 -25.72
N VAL A 538 25.13 24.85 -25.99
CA VAL A 538 25.98 25.79 -26.74
C VAL A 538 26.70 25.08 -27.88
N ALA A 539 26.43 25.46 -29.14
CA ALA A 539 27.01 24.81 -30.33
C ALA A 539 27.61 25.85 -31.29
N ALA A 540 28.78 25.58 -31.86
CA ALA A 540 29.38 26.45 -32.88
C ALA A 540 28.72 26.22 -34.25
N PHE A 541 28.67 27.24 -35.13
CA PHE A 541 28.18 27.09 -36.50
C PHE A 541 28.92 27.95 -37.53
N ILE A 542 28.91 27.53 -38.79
CA ILE A 542 29.29 28.35 -39.96
C ILE A 542 28.18 28.35 -41.01
N GLU A 543 28.22 29.34 -41.90
CA GLU A 543 27.36 29.42 -43.09
C GLU A 543 28.21 29.04 -44.32
N ASP A 544 27.92 27.91 -44.96
CA ASP A 544 28.60 27.45 -46.18
C ASP A 544 27.61 27.24 -47.33
N GLY A 545 27.86 27.87 -48.48
CA GLY A 545 26.94 27.84 -49.63
C GLY A 545 25.52 28.37 -49.39
N GLY A 546 25.24 28.98 -48.23
CA GLY A 546 23.87 29.32 -47.77
C GLY A 546 23.19 28.22 -46.94
N THR A 547 23.94 27.20 -46.52
CA THR A 547 23.53 26.15 -45.57
C THR A 547 24.32 26.30 -44.28
N ARG A 548 23.64 26.19 -43.14
CA ARG A 548 24.27 26.32 -41.82
C ARG A 548 24.78 24.97 -41.32
N LEU A 549 26.11 24.83 -41.21
CA LEU A 549 26.76 23.67 -40.58
C LEU A 549 26.95 23.96 -39.09
N THR A 550 26.35 23.14 -38.22
CA THR A 550 26.40 23.32 -36.75
C THR A 550 27.12 22.13 -36.11
N GLY A 551 28.13 22.41 -35.29
CA GLY A 551 28.94 21.43 -34.58
C GLY A 551 28.29 20.86 -33.32
N ALA A 552 29.02 19.98 -32.64
CA ALA A 552 28.54 19.35 -31.40
C ALA A 552 28.23 20.37 -30.29
N GLN A 553 27.16 20.09 -29.55
CA GLN A 553 26.65 20.96 -28.49
C GLN A 553 27.28 20.63 -27.13
N VAL A 554 27.75 21.64 -26.41
CA VAL A 554 28.18 21.55 -25.01
C VAL A 554 27.01 21.96 -24.12
N LEU A 555 26.62 21.08 -23.19
CA LEU A 555 25.55 21.34 -22.23
C LEU A 555 26.11 21.85 -20.89
N ARG A 556 25.37 22.75 -20.23
CA ARG A 556 25.66 23.24 -18.88
C ARG A 556 24.36 23.50 -18.12
N GLU A 557 24.17 22.79 -17.01
CA GLU A 557 23.08 23.08 -16.07
C GLU A 557 23.37 24.36 -15.27
N VAL A 558 22.31 25.10 -14.96
CA VAL A 558 22.32 26.27 -14.08
C VAL A 558 21.00 26.32 -13.30
N VAL A 559 21.05 26.80 -12.04
CA VAL A 559 19.83 27.10 -11.26
C VAL A 559 19.60 28.60 -11.30
N ALA A 560 18.60 29.05 -12.05
CA ALA A 560 18.19 30.43 -12.07
C ALA A 560 17.37 30.73 -10.80
N ARG A 561 17.85 31.69 -10.01
CA ARG A 561 17.25 32.12 -8.73
C ARG A 561 16.93 33.61 -8.78
N ASN A 562 16.22 34.13 -7.78
CA ASN A 562 16.13 35.58 -7.58
C ASN A 562 17.51 36.18 -7.28
N ALA A 563 17.70 37.48 -7.56
CA ALA A 563 18.97 38.16 -7.30
C ALA A 563 19.38 38.08 -5.81
N ALA A 564 20.69 38.00 -5.54
CA ALA A 564 21.20 37.79 -4.19
C ALA A 564 20.72 38.87 -3.21
N GLY A 565 20.09 38.44 -2.10
CA GLY A 565 19.50 39.33 -1.09
C GLY A 565 18.08 39.83 -1.41
N PHE A 566 17.46 39.41 -2.52
CA PHE A 566 16.05 39.63 -2.79
C PHE A 566 15.17 39.01 -1.69
N ALA A 567 14.13 39.73 -1.28
CA ALA A 567 13.11 39.23 -0.37
C ALA A 567 11.73 39.72 -0.82
N TYR A 568 10.73 38.86 -0.73
CA TYR A 568 9.35 39.13 -1.13
C TYR A 568 8.68 40.10 -0.14
N PRO A 569 7.89 41.07 -0.61
CA PRO A 569 7.10 41.92 0.27
C PRO A 569 5.96 41.13 0.94
N ILE A 570 5.53 41.58 2.12
CA ILE A 570 4.33 41.08 2.80
C ILE A 570 3.10 41.86 2.25
N PRO A 571 1.97 41.20 1.92
CA PRO A 571 1.70 39.77 2.06
C PRO A 571 2.43 38.89 1.04
N PHE A 572 3.09 37.85 1.55
CA PHE A 572 3.72 36.79 0.76
C PHE A 572 2.80 35.56 0.73
N THR A 573 2.72 34.89 -0.41
CA THR A 573 2.11 33.56 -0.54
C THR A 573 2.77 32.84 -1.71
N MET A 574 3.16 31.58 -1.49
CA MET A 574 3.80 30.73 -2.49
C MET A 574 3.12 29.36 -2.53
N HIS A 575 2.47 29.08 -3.65
CA HIS A 575 2.16 27.73 -4.10
C HIS A 575 3.34 27.27 -4.94
N PRO A 576 4.20 26.32 -4.50
CA PRO A 576 5.40 25.98 -5.27
C PRO A 576 5.04 25.42 -6.66
N THR A 577 5.55 26.05 -7.70
CA THR A 577 5.79 25.36 -8.98
C THR A 577 7.08 24.54 -8.92
N LEU A 578 7.33 23.66 -9.90
CA LEU A 578 8.58 22.90 -9.98
C LEU A 578 9.80 23.84 -9.98
N GLY A 579 9.78 24.86 -10.84
CA GLY A 579 10.89 25.82 -10.96
C GLY A 579 11.15 26.58 -9.67
N GLU A 580 10.11 27.04 -8.97
CA GLU A 580 10.28 27.67 -7.65
C GLU A 580 10.80 26.68 -6.61
N PHE A 581 10.30 25.44 -6.59
CA PHE A 581 10.76 24.39 -5.68
C PHE A 581 12.26 24.10 -5.84
N GLU A 582 12.78 24.09 -7.07
CA GLU A 582 14.20 23.91 -7.35
C GLU A 582 15.09 25.11 -6.91
N THR A 583 14.48 26.25 -6.60
CA THR A 583 15.16 27.40 -5.99
C THR A 583 15.10 27.43 -4.46
N LEU A 584 14.39 26.48 -3.84
CA LEU A 584 14.35 26.32 -2.39
C LEU A 584 15.63 25.69 -1.85
N ASP A 585 15.79 25.79 -0.53
CA ASP A 585 16.87 25.15 0.19
C ASP A 585 16.28 24.03 1.06
N ILE A 586 16.88 22.84 1.00
CA ILE A 586 16.40 21.60 1.61
C ILE A 586 17.52 21.02 2.45
N VAL A 587 17.22 20.55 3.66
CA VAL A 587 18.18 19.88 4.54
C VAL A 587 17.59 18.56 5.04
N ASP A 588 18.18 17.48 4.52
CA ASP A 588 18.14 16.13 5.06
C ASP A 588 19.07 16.09 6.28
N ALA A 589 18.53 16.25 7.50
CA ALA A 589 19.36 16.36 8.70
C ALA A 589 19.71 15.00 9.32
N ASN A 590 18.83 13.99 9.19
CA ASN A 590 19.11 12.62 9.65
C ASN A 590 20.03 11.86 8.66
N ASN A 591 20.14 12.32 7.41
CA ASN A 591 20.90 11.73 6.30
C ASN A 591 20.34 10.36 5.85
N ASP A 592 19.02 10.17 5.90
CA ASP A 592 18.34 8.94 5.48
C ASP A 592 18.02 8.89 3.96
N GLY A 593 18.00 10.04 3.28
CA GLY A 593 17.77 10.16 1.83
C GLY A 593 16.30 10.29 1.39
N PHE A 594 15.32 10.40 2.30
CA PHE A 594 13.88 10.49 2.02
C PHE A 594 13.30 11.92 2.20
N THR A 595 14.13 12.92 1.97
CA THR A 595 13.82 14.34 2.16
C THR A 595 12.75 14.92 1.21
N TRP A 596 12.59 16.24 1.23
CA TRP A 596 11.59 16.97 0.46
C TRP A 596 11.80 16.87 -1.07
N ASP A 597 10.68 16.68 -1.79
CA ASP A 597 10.57 16.45 -3.23
C ASP A 597 9.34 17.19 -3.81
N TYR A 598 9.28 17.36 -5.14
CA TYR A 598 8.16 18.00 -5.83
C TYR A 598 7.23 16.99 -6.50
N ASN A 599 5.98 16.91 -6.04
CA ASN A 599 4.98 16.05 -6.66
C ASN A 599 4.04 16.88 -7.56
N ALA A 600 4.35 16.93 -8.86
CA ALA A 600 3.52 17.60 -9.88
C ALA A 600 2.06 17.08 -9.94
N GLY A 601 1.83 15.81 -9.57
CA GLY A 601 0.50 15.20 -9.54
C GLY A 601 -0.30 15.52 -8.26
N ALA A 602 0.31 16.17 -7.27
CA ALA A 602 -0.39 16.62 -6.07
C ALA A 602 -1.38 17.76 -6.37
N ALA A 603 -2.28 18.04 -5.41
CA ALA A 603 -3.27 19.12 -5.48
C ALA A 603 -4.07 19.17 -6.81
N ASN A 604 -4.46 18.00 -7.34
CA ASN A 604 -5.16 17.85 -8.63
C ASN A 604 -4.37 18.33 -9.86
N GLY A 605 -3.03 18.28 -9.80
CA GLY A 605 -2.14 18.64 -10.91
C GLY A 605 -1.59 20.07 -10.87
N THR A 606 -1.86 20.84 -9.80
CA THR A 606 -1.16 22.12 -9.54
C THR A 606 0.19 21.94 -8.85
N GLY A 607 0.52 20.70 -8.46
CA GLY A 607 1.74 20.37 -7.73
C GLY A 607 1.73 20.76 -6.25
N ALA A 608 2.65 20.19 -5.48
CA ALA A 608 2.93 20.53 -4.09
C ALA A 608 4.32 19.99 -3.69
N ALA A 609 4.92 20.55 -2.64
CA ALA A 609 6.04 19.91 -1.97
C ALA A 609 5.53 18.66 -1.20
N VAL A 610 6.36 17.62 -1.13
CA VAL A 610 6.10 16.38 -0.38
C VAL A 610 7.36 15.89 0.31
N CYS A 611 7.23 15.27 1.47
CA CYS A 611 8.30 14.46 2.09
C CYS A 611 7.68 13.11 2.49
N ARG A 612 8.39 12.02 2.21
CA ARG A 612 7.90 10.63 2.32
C ARG A 612 8.66 9.91 3.44
N THR A 613 8.15 8.79 3.95
CA THR A 613 8.81 8.10 5.08
C THR A 613 9.83 7.06 4.63
N SER A 614 10.92 6.95 5.39
CA SER A 614 12.10 6.11 5.17
C SER A 614 12.00 4.68 5.73
N GLY A 615 10.82 4.24 6.17
CA GLY A 615 10.65 3.02 6.96
C GLY A 615 10.63 3.34 8.46
N ASP A 616 11.15 2.47 9.31
CA ASP A 616 10.95 2.53 10.77
C ASP A 616 11.64 3.71 11.51
N GLU A 617 12.34 4.62 10.82
CA GLU A 617 13.06 5.76 11.41
C GLU A 617 12.26 7.07 11.38
N THR A 618 12.52 7.97 12.34
CA THR A 618 11.83 9.27 12.45
C THR A 618 12.51 10.32 11.56
N ALA A 619 11.71 11.09 10.82
CA ALA A 619 12.18 12.16 9.95
C ALA A 619 12.77 13.35 10.75
N ASP A 620 13.74 14.04 10.14
CA ASP A 620 14.36 15.30 10.62
C ASP A 620 14.60 16.22 9.41
N ASP A 621 13.54 16.47 8.64
CA ASP A 621 13.63 16.99 7.27
C ASP A 621 13.11 18.42 7.14
N TRP A 622 13.96 19.31 6.63
CA TRP A 622 13.68 20.73 6.54
C TRP A 622 13.51 21.21 5.09
N LEU A 623 12.46 22.00 4.87
CA LEU A 623 12.20 22.74 3.63
C LEU A 623 12.14 24.24 3.94
N PHE A 624 13.00 25.03 3.32
CA PHE A 624 13.08 26.48 3.53
C PHE A 624 12.56 27.26 2.33
N PHE A 625 11.63 28.16 2.61
CA PHE A 625 11.01 29.05 1.63
C PHE A 625 11.84 30.33 1.42
N PRO A 626 11.62 31.08 0.33
CA PRO A 626 12.38 32.29 0.05
C PRO A 626 12.20 33.37 1.12
N ALA A 627 13.15 34.28 1.21
CA ALA A 627 13.10 35.38 2.17
C ALA A 627 11.86 36.27 1.97
N VAL A 628 11.19 36.65 3.06
CA VAL A 628 10.18 37.71 3.12
C VAL A 628 10.74 38.92 3.88
N ALA A 629 10.42 40.13 3.41
CA ALA A 629 10.91 41.38 3.97
C ALA A 629 9.96 41.91 5.05
N VAL A 630 10.37 41.81 6.31
CA VAL A 630 9.65 42.35 7.47
C VAL A 630 10.18 43.73 7.81
N THR A 631 9.41 44.77 7.52
CA THR A 631 9.80 46.18 7.73
C THR A 631 9.16 46.84 8.95
N ASP A 632 7.98 46.37 9.38
CA ASP A 632 7.23 46.94 10.49
C ASP A 632 7.13 45.96 11.67
N ILE A 633 8.00 46.14 12.66
CA ILE A 633 8.02 45.36 13.92
C ILE A 633 6.89 45.75 14.89
N THR A 634 5.98 46.66 14.52
CA THR A 634 4.83 47.04 15.35
C THR A 634 3.56 46.23 15.04
N ARG A 635 3.63 45.33 14.04
CA ARG A 635 2.56 44.43 13.60
C ARG A 635 2.81 42.99 14.08
N ILE A 636 1.73 42.24 14.28
CA ILE A 636 1.80 40.78 14.43
C ILE A 636 1.56 40.17 13.06
N TYR A 637 2.36 39.17 12.68
CA TYR A 637 2.25 38.50 11.39
C TYR A 637 1.64 37.11 11.56
N SER A 638 0.73 36.72 10.68
CA SER A 638 0.30 35.33 10.57
C SER A 638 1.21 34.61 9.58
N VAL A 639 1.85 33.54 10.05
CA VAL A 639 2.61 32.58 9.23
C VAL A 639 1.71 31.36 9.08
N SER A 640 1.49 30.89 7.85
CA SER A 640 0.63 29.73 7.61
C SER A 640 1.06 28.89 6.40
N VAL A 641 0.53 27.67 6.36
CA VAL A 641 0.77 26.67 5.32
C VAL A 641 -0.47 25.81 5.13
N GLU A 642 -0.77 25.38 3.90
CA GLU A 642 -1.76 24.33 3.68
C GLU A 642 -1.08 22.97 3.69
N ALA A 643 -1.35 22.19 4.74
CA ALA A 643 -0.76 20.89 4.99
C ALA A 643 -1.75 19.75 4.75
N ARG A 644 -1.23 18.60 4.34
CA ARG A 644 -1.99 17.36 4.10
C ARG A 644 -1.19 16.15 4.56
N ALA A 645 -1.81 15.27 5.35
CA ALA A 645 -1.34 13.91 5.55
C ALA A 645 -1.97 13.03 4.47
N TYR A 646 -1.18 12.26 3.73
CA TYR A 646 -1.70 11.54 2.56
C TYR A 646 -2.71 10.42 2.90
N LEU A 647 -2.70 9.90 4.13
CA LEU A 647 -3.61 8.87 4.64
C LEU A 647 -3.95 9.11 6.12
N GLU A 648 -5.22 9.20 6.48
CA GLU A 648 -5.67 9.58 7.85
C GLU A 648 -5.29 8.60 8.97
N GLN A 649 -4.90 7.38 8.59
CA GLN A 649 -4.41 6.33 9.50
C GLN A 649 -2.92 6.47 9.86
N TYR A 650 -2.19 7.33 9.14
CA TYR A 650 -0.77 7.59 9.31
C TYR A 650 -0.59 9.09 9.57
N PRO A 651 -0.71 9.55 10.83
CA PRO A 651 -0.51 10.95 11.16
C PRO A 651 0.92 11.39 10.86
N GLU A 652 1.07 12.63 10.42
CA GLU A 652 2.36 13.31 10.26
C GLU A 652 2.53 14.30 11.43
N ASP A 653 3.75 14.38 11.97
CA ASP A 653 4.16 15.39 12.93
C ASP A 653 5.15 16.38 12.27
N PHE A 654 4.93 17.68 12.42
CA PHE A 654 5.81 18.71 11.86
C PHE A 654 5.74 20.05 12.61
N ASP A 655 6.78 20.87 12.49
CA ASP A 655 6.76 22.27 12.94
C ASP A 655 6.64 23.22 11.75
N LEU A 656 5.83 24.28 11.90
CA LEU A 656 5.87 25.47 11.07
C LEU A 656 6.76 26.50 11.77
N CYS A 657 7.85 26.91 11.10
CA CYS A 657 8.92 27.74 11.66
C CYS A 657 9.13 29.02 10.84
N ILE A 658 9.76 30.02 11.46
CA ILE A 658 10.28 31.20 10.77
C ILE A 658 11.62 31.63 11.37
N GLY A 659 12.59 32.01 10.53
CA GLY A 659 13.98 32.25 10.94
C GLY A 659 14.73 33.25 10.07
N THR A 660 15.92 33.67 10.49
CA THR A 660 16.72 34.71 9.80
C THR A 660 17.62 34.18 8.68
N SER A 661 17.75 32.87 8.52
CA SER A 661 18.44 32.19 7.42
C SER A 661 17.79 30.82 7.16
N PRO A 662 17.96 30.21 5.97
CA PRO A 662 17.41 28.90 5.64
C PRO A 662 18.27 27.77 6.25
N THR A 663 18.38 27.73 7.59
CA THR A 663 19.04 26.66 8.34
C THR A 663 18.26 26.34 9.62
N PRO A 664 18.30 25.10 10.15
CA PRO A 664 17.55 24.70 11.34
C PRO A 664 17.84 25.55 12.58
N GLU A 665 19.09 26.00 12.77
CA GLU A 665 19.55 26.72 13.98
C GLU A 665 19.05 28.17 14.03
N ALA A 666 18.64 28.73 12.90
CA ALA A 666 18.11 30.10 12.80
C ALA A 666 16.59 30.17 12.95
N MET A 667 15.92 29.03 13.08
CA MET A 667 14.46 28.89 13.05
C MET A 667 13.83 28.98 14.44
N THR A 668 12.77 29.76 14.55
CA THR A 668 11.86 29.80 15.71
C THR A 668 10.55 29.14 15.31
N LYS A 669 10.04 28.23 16.15
CA LYS A 669 8.74 27.59 15.92
C LYS A 669 7.61 28.60 16.05
N VAL A 670 6.62 28.51 15.17
CA VAL A 670 5.37 29.29 15.19
C VAL A 670 4.18 28.39 15.49
N VAL A 671 4.17 27.15 14.97
CA VAL A 671 3.20 26.10 15.30
C VAL A 671 3.90 24.75 15.39
N GLU A 672 3.54 23.95 16.39
CA GLU A 672 3.83 22.51 16.44
C GLU A 672 2.56 21.76 16.07
N ALA A 673 2.59 20.97 14.99
CA ALA A 673 1.47 20.17 14.52
C ALA A 673 1.73 18.70 14.88
N GLU A 674 1.13 18.24 15.98
CA GLU A 674 1.19 16.84 16.42
C GLU A 674 -0.06 16.07 15.98
N GLY A 675 0.12 14.83 15.52
CA GLY A 675 -0.96 13.93 15.13
C GLY A 675 -1.74 14.37 13.89
N PHE A 676 -1.16 15.19 13.01
CA PHE A 676 -1.87 15.79 11.88
C PHE A 676 -2.25 14.72 10.84
N LYS A 677 -3.56 14.54 10.62
CA LYS A 677 -4.11 13.40 9.87
C LYS A 677 -5.14 13.77 8.80
N THR A 678 -5.17 15.04 8.38
CA THR A 678 -6.18 15.54 7.45
C THR A 678 -5.88 15.10 6.01
N TYR A 679 -6.78 14.32 5.40
CA TYR A 679 -6.61 13.84 4.01
C TYR A 679 -6.74 14.95 2.96
N LEU A 680 -7.51 15.99 3.24
CA LEU A 680 -7.56 17.20 2.41
C LEU A 680 -6.51 18.21 2.92
N TYR A 681 -6.04 19.07 2.03
CA TYR A 681 -5.22 20.21 2.43
C TYR A 681 -6.03 21.12 3.37
N ALA A 682 -5.44 21.45 4.51
CA ALA A 682 -6.03 22.31 5.53
C ALA A 682 -4.97 23.30 6.07
N PRO A 683 -5.37 24.53 6.43
CA PRO A 683 -4.44 25.52 6.94
C PRO A 683 -3.93 25.15 8.33
N VAL A 684 -2.61 25.12 8.49
CA VAL A 684 -1.91 25.18 9.77
C VAL A 684 -1.28 26.57 9.85
N ALA A 685 -1.67 27.35 10.86
CA ALA A 685 -1.38 28.76 10.96
C ALA A 685 -1.11 29.18 12.40
N GLY A 686 -0.19 30.12 12.60
CA GLY A 686 0.08 30.73 13.89
C GLY A 686 0.48 32.20 13.74
N GLU A 687 0.54 32.90 14.87
CA GLU A 687 0.94 34.30 14.93
C GLU A 687 2.37 34.44 15.46
N TRP A 688 3.11 35.38 14.89
CA TRP A 688 4.52 35.61 15.17
C TRP A 688 4.82 37.11 15.25
N ILE A 689 5.71 37.47 16.18
CA ILE A 689 6.21 38.83 16.38
C ILE A 689 7.68 38.88 15.94
N ALA A 690 7.98 39.77 15.00
CA ALA A 690 9.32 39.92 14.47
C ALA A 690 10.27 40.58 15.51
N PRO A 691 11.38 39.92 15.90
CA PRO A 691 12.30 40.48 16.90
C PRO A 691 13.12 41.66 16.38
N ALA A 692 13.23 41.81 15.06
CA ALA A 692 13.87 42.94 14.38
C ALA A 692 13.26 43.13 12.98
N ALA A 693 13.49 44.28 12.35
CA ALA A 693 13.22 44.44 10.92
C ALA A 693 14.33 43.74 10.12
N GLY A 694 13.97 43.02 9.06
CA GLY A 694 14.92 42.21 8.29
C GLY A 694 14.26 41.22 7.33
N ASN A 695 15.09 40.35 6.76
CA ASN A 695 14.67 39.26 5.88
C ASN A 695 14.47 37.98 6.71
N TYR A 696 13.36 37.29 6.50
CA TYR A 696 13.00 36.06 7.23
C TYR A 696 12.57 34.95 6.28
N HIS A 697 12.93 33.70 6.58
CA HIS A 697 12.55 32.51 5.82
C HIS A 697 11.52 31.71 6.62
N VAL A 698 10.47 31.21 5.96
CA VAL A 698 9.59 30.19 6.55
C VAL A 698 10.25 28.83 6.37
N GLY A 699 10.29 28.03 7.43
CA GLY A 699 10.77 26.65 7.41
C GLY A 699 9.63 25.68 7.74
N ILE A 700 9.58 24.54 7.05
CA ILE A 700 8.78 23.38 7.48
C ILE A 700 9.75 22.30 7.95
N HIS A 701 9.56 21.83 9.17
CA HIS A 701 10.38 20.80 9.80
C HIS A 701 9.55 19.55 10.03
N ARG A 702 9.76 18.48 9.25
CA ARG A 702 9.04 17.23 9.43
C ARG A 702 9.73 16.39 10.51
N ARG A 703 8.97 16.05 11.56
CA ARG A 703 9.40 15.25 12.73
C ARG A 703 8.63 13.92 12.83
N SER A 704 8.04 13.48 11.72
CA SER A 704 7.08 12.38 11.69
C SER A 704 7.77 11.05 11.95
N ALA A 705 7.19 10.24 12.84
CA ALA A 705 7.70 8.89 13.14
C ALA A 705 7.68 7.98 11.91
N GLY A 706 8.52 6.94 11.89
CA GLY A 706 8.65 6.01 10.75
C GLY A 706 7.36 5.26 10.32
N SER A 707 6.35 5.24 11.18
CA SER A 707 5.00 4.75 10.85
C SER A 707 4.13 5.73 10.05
N ALA A 708 4.58 6.97 9.81
CA ALA A 708 3.92 7.96 8.96
C ALA A 708 4.06 7.60 7.47
N HIS A 709 3.48 8.38 6.54
CA HIS A 709 3.48 8.03 5.11
C HIS A 709 4.01 9.12 4.18
N THR A 710 3.35 10.27 4.15
CA THR A 710 3.70 11.41 3.29
C THR A 710 3.00 12.67 3.79
N LEU A 711 3.80 13.64 4.23
CA LEU A 711 3.39 15.02 4.43
C LEU A 711 3.44 15.75 3.07
N SER A 712 2.42 16.55 2.77
CA SER A 712 2.40 17.43 1.60
C SER A 712 2.06 18.87 1.99
N ILE A 713 2.72 19.81 1.34
CA ILE A 713 2.77 21.23 1.68
C ILE A 713 2.56 22.10 0.42
N MET A 714 1.66 23.07 0.52
CA MET A 714 1.49 24.15 -0.45
C MET A 714 0.99 25.44 0.24
N ASN A 715 0.81 26.52 -0.52
CA ASN A 715 0.26 27.80 -0.05
C ASN A 715 0.92 28.33 1.25
N VAL A 716 2.26 28.25 1.33
CA VAL A 716 3.01 28.87 2.43
C VAL A 716 2.90 30.38 2.31
N SER A 717 2.51 31.05 3.40
CA SER A 717 2.24 32.49 3.40
C SER A 717 2.69 33.19 4.67
N VAL A 718 3.02 34.48 4.53
CA VAL A 718 3.28 35.40 5.63
C VAL A 718 2.47 36.67 5.38
N THR A 719 1.59 37.01 6.30
CA THR A 719 0.61 38.10 6.16
C THR A 719 0.54 38.94 7.43
N ASP A 720 0.10 40.20 7.31
CA ASP A 720 -0.22 41.04 8.48
C ASP A 720 -1.52 40.52 9.12
N ALA A 721 -1.49 40.12 10.39
CA ALA A 721 -2.64 39.59 11.12
C ALA A 721 -3.67 40.67 11.52
N GLY A 722 -3.44 41.93 11.14
CA GLY A 722 -4.27 43.09 11.49
C GLY A 722 -3.93 43.68 12.86
N LYS A 723 -3.48 42.85 13.81
CA LYS A 723 -3.10 43.22 15.18
C LYS A 723 -1.82 44.05 15.26
N SER A 724 -1.68 44.85 16.32
CA SER A 724 -0.43 45.50 16.69
C SER A 724 0.20 44.83 17.90
N VAL A 725 1.53 44.73 17.93
CA VAL A 725 2.30 44.26 19.10
C VAL A 725 2.10 45.14 20.35
N LEU A 726 1.64 46.39 20.13
CA LEU A 726 1.33 47.39 21.16
C LEU A 726 -0.16 47.38 21.57
N ALA A 727 -0.98 46.49 20.99
CA ALA A 727 -2.32 46.24 21.49
C ALA A 727 -2.25 45.61 22.90
N PRO A 728 -3.31 45.69 23.72
CA PRO A 728 -3.26 45.20 25.10
C PRO A 728 -2.99 43.69 25.19
N ALA A 729 -2.31 43.24 26.24
CA ALA A 729 -2.25 41.82 26.58
C ALA A 729 -3.63 41.28 27.02
N ALA A 730 -3.72 39.96 27.21
CA ALA A 730 -4.91 39.31 27.76
C ALA A 730 -5.25 39.86 29.18
N CYS A 731 -6.54 39.98 29.50
CA CYS A 731 -6.99 40.41 30.83
C CYS A 731 -6.68 39.35 31.91
N SER A 732 -6.34 39.78 33.12
CA SER A 732 -6.06 38.88 34.25
C SER A 732 -7.22 38.79 35.25
N ASP A 733 -7.10 37.85 36.19
CA ASP A 733 -7.96 37.75 37.37
C ASP A 733 -9.47 37.71 37.05
N ILE A 734 -9.89 36.93 36.06
CA ILE A 734 -11.26 36.96 35.53
C ILE A 734 -12.20 36.08 36.36
N ASP A 735 -12.92 36.69 37.29
CA ASP A 735 -14.04 36.08 38.01
C ASP A 735 -15.30 36.14 37.12
N ALA A 736 -15.97 35.01 36.89
CA ALA A 736 -17.30 34.99 36.28
C ALA A 736 -18.27 34.17 37.14
N ALA A 737 -19.43 34.75 37.45
CA ALA A 737 -20.45 34.13 38.28
C ALA A 737 -21.86 34.33 37.69
N GLY A 738 -22.64 33.25 37.62
CA GLY A 738 -24.05 33.33 37.28
C GLY A 738 -24.84 34.09 38.33
N ASP A 739 -25.84 34.85 37.88
CA ASP A 739 -26.64 35.69 38.75
C ASP A 739 -27.26 34.93 39.95
N ALA A 740 -27.26 35.59 41.12
CA ALA A 740 -27.67 34.98 42.37
C ALA A 740 -29.15 34.61 42.44
N SER A 741 -30.01 35.17 41.57
CA SER A 741 -31.43 34.81 41.46
C SER A 741 -31.70 33.62 40.52
N GLY A 742 -30.68 33.11 39.82
CA GLY A 742 -30.86 32.14 38.74
C GLY A 742 -31.36 32.76 37.43
N ALA A 743 -31.18 34.07 37.24
CA ALA A 743 -31.35 34.71 35.94
C ALA A 743 -30.30 34.23 34.93
N LEU A 744 -30.63 34.33 33.63
CA LEU A 744 -29.75 33.97 32.52
C LEU A 744 -28.74 35.11 32.21
N LEU A 745 -28.00 35.49 33.24
CA LEU A 745 -27.01 36.57 33.24
C LEU A 745 -25.70 36.07 33.87
N ALA A 746 -24.59 36.38 33.21
CA ALA A 746 -23.25 36.27 33.77
C ALA A 746 -22.81 37.64 34.32
N ASN A 747 -22.28 37.66 35.53
CA ASN A 747 -21.59 38.79 36.13
C ASN A 747 -20.08 38.52 36.06
N VAL A 748 -19.33 39.38 35.38
CA VAL A 748 -17.92 39.17 35.04
C VAL A 748 -17.10 40.32 35.60
N SER A 749 -16.05 40.01 36.36
CA SER A 749 -15.09 40.96 36.93
C SER A 749 -13.68 40.57 36.51
N LEU A 750 -12.89 41.54 36.05
CA LEU A 750 -11.58 41.29 35.44
C LEU A 750 -10.62 42.45 35.71
N THR A 751 -9.33 42.17 35.71
CA THR A 751 -8.28 43.19 35.77
C THR A 751 -7.85 43.53 34.35
N LEU A 752 -7.89 44.82 33.99
CA LEU A 752 -7.39 45.30 32.70
C LEU A 752 -5.86 45.16 32.63
N PRO A 753 -5.28 44.76 31.49
CA PRO A 753 -3.85 44.51 31.36
C PRO A 753 -3.02 45.79 31.61
N THR A 754 -1.84 45.63 32.22
CA THR A 754 -0.84 46.70 32.37
C THR A 754 0.17 46.77 31.23
N GLU A 755 0.24 45.72 30.42
CA GLU A 755 1.23 45.53 29.35
C GLU A 755 0.55 45.24 28.01
N ALA A 756 1.27 45.51 26.94
CA ALA A 756 0.92 45.12 25.58
C ALA A 756 1.32 43.67 25.28
N ILE A 757 0.91 43.15 24.12
CA ILE A 757 1.20 41.77 23.70
C ILE A 757 2.71 41.46 23.70
N ASN A 758 3.56 42.44 23.39
CA ASN A 758 5.02 42.30 23.44
C ASN A 758 5.67 42.54 24.83
N GLY A 759 4.88 42.61 25.91
CA GLY A 759 5.39 42.87 27.26
C GLY A 759 5.87 44.30 27.52
N THR A 760 5.61 45.25 26.61
CA THR A 760 5.87 46.67 26.89
C THR A 760 4.74 47.29 27.72
N ALA A 761 5.06 48.12 28.70
CA ALA A 761 4.06 48.75 29.55
C ALA A 761 3.13 49.70 28.75
N LEU A 762 1.82 49.59 28.99
CA LEU A 762 0.82 50.50 28.42
C LEU A 762 0.89 51.87 29.09
N ASP A 763 0.42 52.92 28.39
CA ASP A 763 0.23 54.24 28.98
C ASP A 763 -0.84 54.17 30.07
N ALA A 764 -0.42 54.28 31.34
CA ALA A 764 -1.29 54.22 32.51
C ALA A 764 -2.36 55.33 32.58
N SER A 765 -2.32 56.32 31.67
CA SER A 765 -3.36 57.34 31.51
C SER A 765 -4.31 57.10 30.33
N ALA A 766 -4.01 56.15 29.44
CA ALA A 766 -4.84 55.79 28.30
C ALA A 766 -5.93 54.78 28.71
N SER A 767 -7.20 55.09 28.46
CA SER A 767 -8.29 54.19 28.81
C SER A 767 -8.37 52.99 27.85
N LEU A 768 -8.58 51.81 28.43
CA LEU A 768 -8.85 50.56 27.73
C LEU A 768 -10.35 50.22 27.80
N THR A 769 -10.86 49.56 26.77
CA THR A 769 -12.23 49.00 26.73
C THR A 769 -12.15 47.48 26.66
N ALA A 770 -12.61 46.79 27.70
CA ALA A 770 -12.85 45.35 27.65
C ALA A 770 -14.22 45.07 27.03
N THR A 771 -14.23 44.29 25.94
CA THR A 771 -15.43 43.71 25.34
C THR A 771 -15.59 42.30 25.89
N VAL A 772 -16.68 42.05 26.61
CA VAL A 772 -17.02 40.74 27.18
C VAL A 772 -18.13 40.12 26.34
N THR A 773 -17.96 38.88 25.89
CA THR A 773 -18.86 38.17 24.98
C THR A 773 -19.24 36.81 25.56
N SER A 774 -20.52 36.42 25.48
CA SER A 774 -20.98 35.07 25.85
C SER A 774 -21.29 34.20 24.63
N ALA A 775 -21.44 32.89 24.83
CA ALA A 775 -21.80 31.93 23.78
C ALA A 775 -23.15 32.20 23.08
N THR A 776 -23.97 33.15 23.56
CA THR A 776 -25.18 33.63 22.85
C THR A 776 -24.89 34.69 21.78
N GLY A 777 -23.65 35.17 21.68
CA GLY A 777 -23.30 36.36 20.89
C GLY A 777 -23.69 37.68 21.56
N ALA A 778 -24.23 37.66 22.79
CA ALA A 778 -24.43 38.86 23.57
C ALA A 778 -23.09 39.45 24.02
N THR A 779 -22.93 40.76 23.85
CA THR A 779 -21.72 41.51 24.21
C THR A 779 -22.02 42.61 25.22
N ALA A 780 -21.10 42.87 26.14
CA ALA A 780 -21.13 44.04 27.01
C ALA A 780 -19.72 44.64 27.17
N ASN A 781 -19.64 45.98 27.19
CA ASN A 781 -18.38 46.70 27.19
C ASN A 781 -18.18 47.43 28.53
N VAL A 782 -16.96 47.42 29.04
CA VAL A 782 -16.57 48.19 30.24
C VAL A 782 -15.21 48.86 30.03
N THR A 783 -15.07 50.09 30.53
CA THR A 783 -13.89 50.94 30.36
C THR A 783 -13.18 51.19 31.66
N GLY A 784 -11.84 51.22 31.65
CA GLY A 784 -11.01 51.58 32.79
C GLY A 784 -9.59 51.98 32.37
N LEU A 785 -8.68 52.04 33.33
CA LEU A 785 -7.24 52.24 33.14
C LEU A 785 -6.46 50.90 33.18
N PRO A 786 -5.22 50.84 32.66
CA PRO A 786 -4.35 49.67 32.80
C PRO A 786 -4.16 49.28 34.28
N GLY A 787 -4.38 48.00 34.61
CA GLY A 787 -4.37 47.49 35.99
C GLY A 787 -5.63 47.75 36.80
N GLU A 788 -6.66 48.42 36.26
CA GLU A 788 -7.92 48.64 36.96
C GLU A 788 -8.80 47.38 36.95
N ARG A 789 -9.40 47.03 38.11
CA ARG A 789 -10.36 45.94 38.21
C ARG A 789 -11.76 46.44 37.89
N VAL A 790 -12.30 46.00 36.76
CA VAL A 790 -13.59 46.43 36.20
C VAL A 790 -14.61 45.29 36.24
N SER A 791 -15.90 45.60 36.10
CA SER A 791 -16.98 44.61 36.16
C SER A 791 -18.15 44.94 35.24
N VAL A 792 -18.78 43.92 34.66
CA VAL A 792 -19.93 44.06 33.75
C VAL A 792 -20.86 42.84 33.85
N SER A 793 -22.13 43.04 33.50
CA SER A 793 -23.14 41.97 33.42
C SER A 793 -23.63 41.81 31.99
N LEU A 794 -23.77 40.57 31.51
CA LEU A 794 -24.26 40.26 30.16
C LEU A 794 -25.18 39.04 30.16
N ALA A 795 -26.01 38.91 29.11
CA ALA A 795 -26.82 37.71 28.91
C ALA A 795 -25.96 36.49 28.57
N ALA A 796 -26.35 35.32 29.07
CA ALA A 796 -25.66 34.04 28.91
C ALA A 796 -26.70 32.91 28.78
N PRO A 797 -26.37 31.76 28.18
CA PRO A 797 -27.30 30.63 28.07
C PRO A 797 -27.52 29.94 29.43
N ASP A 798 -28.56 29.10 29.52
CA ASP A 798 -28.78 28.24 30.70
C ASP A 798 -27.73 27.11 30.75
N GLY A 799 -27.15 26.84 31.93
CA GLY A 799 -26.05 25.90 32.11
C GLY A 799 -24.66 26.55 31.93
N HIS A 800 -23.67 25.74 31.55
CA HIS A 800 -22.30 26.22 31.34
C HIS A 800 -22.15 27.01 30.03
N SER A 801 -21.47 28.15 30.11
CA SER A 801 -21.04 28.97 28.97
C SER A 801 -19.58 29.34 29.10
N THR A 802 -18.84 29.33 27.99
CA THR A 802 -17.61 30.13 27.86
C THR A 802 -17.98 31.61 27.81
N ILE A 803 -17.11 32.44 28.37
CA ILE A 803 -17.09 33.90 28.26
C ILE A 803 -15.73 34.30 27.72
N THR A 804 -15.70 35.02 26.59
CA THR A 804 -14.47 35.55 25.98
C THR A 804 -14.37 37.05 26.27
N VAL A 805 -13.20 37.48 26.74
CA VAL A 805 -12.88 38.87 27.11
C VAL A 805 -11.76 39.38 26.21
N VAL A 806 -11.95 40.52 25.55
CA VAL A 806 -10.92 41.17 24.73
C VAL A 806 -10.74 42.62 25.18
N ALA A 807 -9.56 42.96 25.70
CA ALA A 807 -9.18 44.35 25.93
C ALA A 807 -8.84 45.05 24.61
N SER A 808 -9.15 46.34 24.51
CA SER A 808 -8.83 47.16 23.34
C SER A 808 -8.39 48.56 23.74
N SER A 809 -7.49 49.16 22.96
CA SER A 809 -7.06 50.55 23.11
C SER A 809 -7.42 51.36 21.86
N ALA A 810 -7.67 52.66 22.04
CA ALA A 810 -8.01 53.56 20.93
C ALA A 810 -6.84 53.80 19.95
N ALA A 811 -5.60 53.50 20.35
CA ALA A 811 -4.39 53.70 19.55
C ALA A 811 -3.97 52.45 18.75
N TYR A 812 -4.15 51.25 19.33
CA TYR A 812 -3.58 50.01 18.79
C TYR A 812 -4.61 48.91 18.49
N GLY A 813 -5.90 49.16 18.79
CA GLY A 813 -6.99 48.24 18.50
C GLY A 813 -7.21 47.17 19.57
N ALA A 814 -7.77 46.03 19.16
CA ALA A 814 -8.03 44.88 20.01
C ALA A 814 -6.74 44.11 20.32
N GLY A 815 -6.62 43.68 21.57
CA GLY A 815 -5.54 42.85 22.11
C GLY A 815 -5.87 41.36 22.11
N GLU A 816 -5.12 40.58 22.88
CA GLU A 816 -5.36 39.14 22.98
C GLU A 816 -6.63 38.80 23.79
N PRO A 817 -7.34 37.72 23.42
CA PRO A 817 -8.49 37.23 24.16
C PRO A 817 -8.05 36.51 25.45
N ALA A 818 -8.91 36.57 26.45
CA ALA A 818 -8.87 35.71 27.63
C ALA A 818 -10.23 35.02 27.78
N GLU A 819 -10.25 33.76 28.22
CA GLU A 819 -11.48 33.00 28.39
C GLU A 819 -11.70 32.55 29.84
N THR A 820 -12.95 32.48 30.24
CA THR A 820 -13.39 31.86 31.49
C THR A 820 -14.72 31.13 31.28
N THR A 821 -15.17 30.34 32.25
CA THR A 821 -16.46 29.63 32.17
C THR A 821 -17.37 30.00 33.32
N VAL A 822 -18.68 29.97 33.07
CA VAL A 822 -19.71 30.35 34.05
C VAL A 822 -20.92 29.42 33.92
N TYR A 823 -21.52 29.04 35.04
CA TYR A 823 -22.84 28.42 35.06
C TYR A 823 -23.91 29.49 35.28
N CYS A 824 -24.86 29.63 34.36
CA CYS A 824 -25.98 30.58 34.47
C CYS A 824 -27.33 29.84 34.55
N GLY A 825 -28.34 30.49 35.14
CA GLY A 825 -29.62 29.86 35.46
C GLY A 825 -29.64 29.13 36.82
N LEU A 826 -30.70 28.34 37.03
CA LEU A 826 -30.82 27.44 38.18
C LEU A 826 -29.99 26.17 37.96
N ASP A 827 -29.42 25.63 39.04
CA ASP A 827 -28.54 24.45 39.02
C ASP A 827 -29.17 23.24 39.73
N ARG A 828 -28.53 22.08 39.64
CA ARG A 828 -28.85 20.89 40.43
C ARG A 828 -28.40 21.10 41.89
N PRO A 829 -29.20 20.74 42.91
CA PRO A 829 -28.82 21.00 44.30
C PRO A 829 -27.53 20.26 44.70
N SER A 830 -26.71 20.92 45.51
CA SER A 830 -25.58 20.26 46.19
C SER A 830 -26.07 19.25 47.23
N SER A 831 -25.21 18.31 47.62
CA SER A 831 -25.48 17.36 48.72
C SER A 831 -25.84 18.09 50.04
N PRO A 832 -26.94 17.74 50.73
CA PRO A 832 -27.30 18.31 52.02
C PRO A 832 -26.23 18.07 53.09
N VAL A 833 -25.95 19.08 53.92
CA VAL A 833 -25.02 18.94 55.05
C VAL A 833 -25.76 18.31 56.22
N VAL A 834 -25.68 16.98 56.32
CA VAL A 834 -26.38 16.18 57.34
C VAL A 834 -25.62 16.10 58.66
N THR A 835 -26.39 16.04 59.75
CA THR A 835 -26.00 15.66 61.11
C THR A 835 -26.97 14.60 61.65
N SER A 836 -26.54 13.76 62.59
CA SER A 836 -27.35 12.68 63.16
C SER A 836 -27.18 12.55 64.68
N GLU A 837 -28.29 12.27 65.38
CA GLU A 837 -28.37 12.01 66.82
C GLU A 837 -29.05 10.66 67.07
N VAL A 838 -28.46 9.81 67.93
CA VAL A 838 -29.06 8.53 68.35
C VAL A 838 -29.93 8.76 69.59
N SER A 839 -31.14 8.18 69.60
CA SER A 839 -32.12 8.33 70.67
C SER A 839 -31.65 7.84 72.06
N ALA A 840 -32.37 8.29 73.10
CA ALA A 840 -32.09 7.93 74.49
C ALA A 840 -32.21 6.42 74.79
N ASP A 841 -33.08 5.71 74.06
CA ASP A 841 -33.29 4.26 74.14
C ASP A 841 -32.46 3.46 73.12
N ASN A 842 -31.64 4.14 72.30
CA ASN A 842 -30.86 3.59 71.19
C ASN A 842 -31.67 3.08 69.99
N MET A 843 -33.01 3.22 69.98
CA MET A 843 -33.90 2.63 68.97
C MET A 843 -34.19 3.50 67.74
N SER A 844 -33.75 4.76 67.67
CA SER A 844 -33.88 5.57 66.46
C SER A 844 -32.72 6.53 66.21
N LEU A 845 -32.58 6.94 64.95
CA LEU A 845 -31.59 7.91 64.47
C LEU A 845 -32.33 9.13 63.93
N THR A 846 -32.20 10.29 64.58
CA THR A 846 -32.75 11.55 64.09
C THR A 846 -31.71 12.30 63.26
N LEU A 847 -32.05 12.60 62.01
CA LEU A 847 -31.23 13.36 61.08
C LEU A 847 -31.73 14.79 60.98
N THR A 848 -30.80 15.73 60.85
CA THR A 848 -31.08 17.15 60.58
C THR A 848 -30.09 17.66 59.54
N TRP A 849 -30.52 18.51 58.61
CA TRP A 849 -29.66 19.01 57.53
C TRP A 849 -29.84 20.48 57.20
N THR A 850 -28.87 21.01 56.46
CA THR A 850 -28.93 22.30 55.77
C THR A 850 -28.46 22.15 54.33
N ASP A 851 -29.19 22.74 53.39
CA ASP A 851 -28.85 22.71 51.97
C ASP A 851 -27.87 23.84 51.61
N PRO A 852 -26.84 23.58 50.80
CA PRO A 852 -25.95 24.64 50.33
C PRO A 852 -26.68 25.63 49.42
N ALA A 853 -26.39 26.93 49.59
CA ALA A 853 -27.00 28.02 48.81
C ALA A 853 -26.53 28.11 47.34
N ARG A 854 -25.78 27.12 46.86
CA ARG A 854 -25.29 26.98 45.48
C ARG A 854 -25.33 25.52 45.05
N GLY A 855 -25.58 25.30 43.77
CA GLY A 855 -25.70 23.97 43.19
C GLY A 855 -24.35 23.27 43.02
N GLU A 856 -24.41 22.04 42.52
CA GLU A 856 -23.25 21.18 42.32
C GLU A 856 -22.19 21.80 41.37
N GLN A 857 -22.63 22.63 40.42
CA GLN A 857 -21.78 23.38 39.49
C GLN A 857 -21.56 24.84 39.91
N GLY A 858 -21.95 25.19 41.14
CA GLY A 858 -21.85 26.56 41.69
C GLY A 858 -22.96 27.51 41.21
N GLY A 859 -23.96 27.04 40.46
CA GLY A 859 -25.08 27.87 40.00
C GLY A 859 -26.10 28.18 41.11
N ALA A 860 -27.15 28.93 40.77
CA ALA A 860 -28.13 29.39 41.76
C ALA A 860 -29.12 28.28 42.17
N ILE A 861 -29.53 28.28 43.45
CA ILE A 861 -30.50 27.33 44.01
C ILE A 861 -31.57 28.10 44.80
N ASP A 862 -32.84 27.88 44.47
CA ASP A 862 -33.95 28.24 45.35
C ASP A 862 -34.04 27.20 46.49
N VAL A 863 -33.31 27.48 47.58
CA VAL A 863 -33.29 26.61 48.77
C VAL A 863 -34.66 26.48 49.42
N ALA A 864 -35.53 27.50 49.30
CA ALA A 864 -36.88 27.46 49.85
C ALA A 864 -37.84 26.58 49.02
N GLY A 865 -37.49 26.25 47.78
CA GLY A 865 -38.21 25.35 46.89
C GLY A 865 -37.79 23.88 46.94
N LEU A 866 -36.80 23.51 47.76
CA LEU A 866 -36.26 22.14 47.81
C LEU A 866 -37.19 21.16 48.56
N SER A 867 -37.41 20.00 47.94
CA SER A 867 -37.96 18.79 48.56
C SER A 867 -36.88 17.73 48.73
N HIS A 868 -36.96 16.91 49.78
CA HIS A 868 -35.89 15.97 50.14
C HIS A 868 -36.36 14.51 50.08
N THR A 869 -35.46 13.59 49.70
CA THR A 869 -35.75 12.15 49.71
C THR A 869 -34.82 11.44 50.68
N ILE A 870 -35.40 10.58 51.53
CA ILE A 870 -34.69 9.76 52.51
C ILE A 870 -34.39 8.39 51.92
N TYR A 871 -33.17 7.90 52.15
CA TYR A 871 -32.66 6.64 51.64
C TYR A 871 -31.98 5.79 52.73
N THR A 872 -31.96 4.47 52.54
CA THR A 872 -31.11 3.52 53.30
C THR A 872 -30.30 2.65 52.34
N PRO A 873 -29.10 2.17 52.71
CA PRO A 873 -28.35 1.28 51.84
C PRO A 873 -29.05 -0.08 51.71
N ILE A 874 -28.89 -0.73 50.56
CA ILE A 874 -29.38 -2.12 50.33
C ILE A 874 -28.24 -3.15 50.26
N ASP A 875 -26.99 -2.70 50.35
CA ASP A 875 -25.79 -3.55 50.35
C ASP A 875 -24.82 -3.15 51.48
N PRO A 876 -23.97 -4.06 51.98
CA PRO A 876 -23.04 -3.77 53.08
C PRO A 876 -21.91 -2.77 52.75
N GLN A 877 -21.74 -2.37 51.50
CA GLN A 877 -20.70 -1.43 51.06
C GLN A 877 -21.23 0.01 50.93
N GLY A 878 -22.56 0.21 51.03
CA GLY A 878 -23.21 1.51 50.89
C GLY A 878 -23.18 2.08 49.47
N LEU A 879 -23.07 1.23 48.45
CA LEU A 879 -23.00 1.62 47.03
C LEU A 879 -24.40 1.81 46.41
N TYR A 880 -25.39 1.06 46.89
CA TYR A 880 -26.76 1.06 46.39
C TYR A 880 -27.73 1.45 47.50
N TRP A 881 -28.71 2.29 47.17
CA TRP A 881 -29.61 2.91 48.13
C TRP A 881 -31.07 2.72 47.73
N SER A 882 -31.93 2.32 48.67
CA SER A 882 -33.38 2.29 48.50
C SER A 882 -34.00 3.54 49.10
N LYS A 883 -34.88 4.17 48.32
CA LYS A 883 -35.79 5.22 48.79
C LYS A 883 -36.67 4.69 49.91
N VAL A 884 -36.76 5.45 51.00
CA VAL A 884 -37.64 5.22 52.15
C VAL A 884 -38.89 6.10 52.03
N VAL A 885 -38.71 7.41 51.83
CA VAL A 885 -39.80 8.39 51.77
C VAL A 885 -39.36 9.68 51.05
N GLU A 886 -40.27 10.32 50.32
CA GLU A 886 -40.15 11.70 49.85
C GLU A 886 -40.80 12.65 50.87
N LEU A 887 -40.10 13.72 51.22
CA LEU A 887 -40.54 14.73 52.17
C LEU A 887 -41.05 15.98 51.43
N PRO A 888 -42.07 16.67 51.96
CA PRO A 888 -42.55 17.92 51.39
C PRO A 888 -41.50 19.03 51.45
N VAL A 889 -41.67 20.03 50.57
CA VAL A 889 -40.79 21.20 50.50
C VAL A 889 -40.65 21.90 51.85
N GLY A 890 -39.41 22.23 52.22
CA GLY A 890 -39.08 22.96 53.46
C GLY A 890 -38.96 22.11 54.72
N GLN A 891 -38.97 20.77 54.63
CA GLN A 891 -38.65 19.89 55.76
C GLN A 891 -37.13 19.61 55.81
N ASN A 892 -36.49 19.87 56.96
CA ASN A 892 -35.04 19.74 57.14
C ASN A 892 -34.60 18.73 58.22
N SER A 893 -35.50 17.82 58.64
CA SER A 893 -35.22 16.78 59.63
C SER A 893 -36.12 15.55 59.43
N TYR A 894 -35.61 14.37 59.79
CA TYR A 894 -36.30 13.08 59.72
C TYR A 894 -35.78 12.12 60.79
N THR A 895 -36.67 11.35 61.42
CA THR A 895 -36.30 10.29 62.38
C THR A 895 -36.50 8.92 61.74
N PHE A 896 -35.44 8.11 61.75
CA PHE A 896 -35.43 6.74 61.26
C PHE A 896 -35.47 5.75 62.43
N GLU A 897 -36.47 4.85 62.43
CA GLU A 897 -36.63 3.80 63.44
C GLU A 897 -35.74 2.59 63.13
N ALA A 898 -34.98 2.12 64.12
CA ALA A 898 -33.98 1.06 63.95
C ALA A 898 -34.55 -0.36 64.13
N GLY A 899 -33.78 -1.35 63.65
CA GLY A 899 -34.02 -2.76 63.94
C GLY A 899 -33.74 -3.13 65.40
N LEU A 900 -34.23 -4.30 65.83
CA LEU A 900 -34.00 -4.79 67.20
C LEU A 900 -32.55 -5.23 67.46
N LEU A 901 -31.84 -5.73 66.44
CA LEU A 901 -30.43 -6.07 66.55
C LEU A 901 -29.58 -4.80 66.50
N GLN A 902 -28.48 -4.79 67.26
CA GLN A 902 -27.58 -3.65 67.28
C GLN A 902 -26.71 -3.63 66.03
N ASP A 903 -26.73 -2.51 65.29
CA ASP A 903 -26.04 -2.38 64.00
C ASP A 903 -25.67 -0.92 63.68
N ILE A 904 -24.83 -0.71 62.67
CA ILE A 904 -24.49 0.62 62.14
C ILE A 904 -25.59 1.05 61.17
N THR A 905 -26.50 1.91 61.63
CA THR A 905 -27.53 2.49 60.76
C THR A 905 -26.94 3.65 59.97
N PHE A 906 -27.04 3.58 58.64
CA PHE A 906 -26.76 4.66 57.70
C PHE A 906 -28.06 5.14 57.04
N VAL A 907 -28.27 6.46 57.00
CA VAL A 907 -29.44 7.07 56.33
C VAL A 907 -28.97 8.24 55.47
N GLY A 908 -29.35 8.20 54.20
CA GLY A 908 -29.02 9.22 53.20
C GLY A 908 -30.17 10.20 53.01
N VAL A 909 -29.83 11.44 52.66
CA VAL A 909 -30.76 12.52 52.36
C VAL A 909 -30.34 13.19 51.06
N SER A 910 -31.21 13.25 50.05
CA SER A 910 -31.02 14.09 48.87
C SER A 910 -31.87 15.37 48.96
N ALA A 911 -31.50 16.40 48.19
CA ALA A 911 -32.33 17.55 47.88
C ALA A 911 -32.67 17.55 46.38
N THR A 912 -33.91 17.88 46.03
CA THR A 912 -34.42 17.83 44.65
C THR A 912 -35.06 19.15 44.23
N ASN A 913 -34.81 19.57 42.99
CA ASN A 913 -35.49 20.67 42.32
C ASN A 913 -35.77 20.33 40.84
N SER A 914 -36.23 21.31 40.06
CA SER A 914 -36.54 21.15 38.62
C SER A 914 -35.36 20.79 37.70
N LYS A 915 -34.10 20.93 38.17
CA LYS A 915 -32.86 20.54 37.47
C LYS A 915 -32.36 19.16 37.90
N GLY A 916 -32.92 18.55 38.95
CA GLY A 916 -32.65 17.18 39.36
C GLY A 916 -32.48 16.99 40.87
N GLU A 917 -32.08 15.77 41.23
CA GLU A 917 -31.78 15.32 42.59
C GLU A 917 -30.26 15.38 42.86
N SER A 918 -29.89 15.79 44.08
CA SER A 918 -28.51 15.90 44.55
C SER A 918 -27.85 14.53 44.81
N GLN A 919 -26.53 14.54 45.00
CA GLN A 919 -25.86 13.46 45.74
C GLN A 919 -26.38 13.40 47.19
N LEU A 920 -26.29 12.23 47.83
CA LEU A 920 -26.74 12.06 49.21
C LEU A 920 -25.80 12.79 50.20
N GLY A 921 -26.39 13.46 51.18
CA GLY A 921 -25.76 13.68 52.48
C GLY A 921 -26.08 12.49 53.38
N VAL A 922 -25.09 11.94 54.10
CA VAL A 922 -25.28 10.73 54.91
C VAL A 922 -25.09 11.02 56.39
N GLY A 923 -26.08 10.65 57.20
CA GLY A 923 -25.96 10.55 58.65
C GLY A 923 -25.87 9.08 59.06
N TYR A 924 -25.18 8.80 60.16
CA TYR A 924 -25.05 7.44 60.68
C TYR A 924 -25.04 7.40 62.21
N GLY A 925 -25.21 6.20 62.76
CA GLY A 925 -25.05 5.92 64.19
C GLY A 925 -25.31 4.46 64.54
N VAL A 926 -24.70 3.98 65.62
CA VAL A 926 -24.98 2.64 66.16
C VAL A 926 -26.31 2.67 66.93
N THR A 927 -27.30 1.94 66.44
CA THR A 927 -28.68 1.88 66.96
C THR A 927 -29.10 0.41 67.19
N GLY A 928 -30.32 0.17 67.69
CA GLY A 928 -30.82 -1.15 68.06
C GLY A 928 -30.52 -1.52 69.51
N ALA A 929 -30.93 -2.72 69.96
CA ALA A 929 -30.93 -3.06 71.39
C ALA A 929 -29.52 -3.07 72.02
N PRO A 930 -29.28 -2.31 73.12
CA PRO A 930 -28.04 -2.39 73.89
C PRO A 930 -27.90 -3.75 74.61
N TYR A 931 -26.70 -4.32 74.62
CA TYR A 931 -26.44 -5.61 75.28
C TYR A 931 -26.57 -5.54 76.80
N SER A 932 -27.05 -6.61 77.44
CA SER A 932 -27.13 -6.73 78.90
C SER A 932 -25.79 -7.14 79.53
N LEU A 933 -25.49 -6.64 80.73
CA LEU A 933 -24.34 -7.14 81.52
C LEU A 933 -24.63 -8.52 82.16
N PRO A 934 -23.63 -9.39 82.34
CA PRO A 934 -22.23 -9.21 81.98
C PRO A 934 -21.97 -9.37 80.46
N LEU A 935 -21.21 -8.44 79.91
CA LEU A 935 -20.67 -8.51 78.56
C LEU A 935 -19.20 -8.97 78.64
N THR A 936 -18.76 -9.90 77.80
CA THR A 936 -17.39 -10.44 77.84
C THR A 936 -16.99 -10.93 76.46
N GLU A 937 -16.11 -10.16 75.82
CA GLU A 937 -15.58 -10.42 74.48
C GLU A 937 -14.21 -11.08 74.56
N ASP A 938 -13.95 -12.02 73.66
CA ASP A 938 -12.73 -12.82 73.60
C ASP A 938 -12.24 -12.91 72.15
N LEU A 939 -11.41 -11.93 71.80
CA LEU A 939 -10.93 -11.66 70.44
C LEU A 939 -9.88 -12.68 69.99
N SER A 940 -9.38 -13.54 70.89
CA SER A 940 -8.45 -14.63 70.59
C SER A 940 -8.96 -15.58 69.50
N LYS A 941 -10.28 -15.62 69.28
CA LYS A 941 -10.98 -16.42 68.27
C LYS A 941 -10.95 -15.85 66.85
N GLY A 942 -10.48 -14.62 66.64
CA GLY A 942 -10.52 -13.96 65.32
C GLY A 942 -11.91 -13.50 64.87
N THR A 943 -12.89 -13.47 65.78
CA THR A 943 -14.28 -13.06 65.52
C THR A 943 -14.84 -12.26 66.68
N TYR A 944 -15.67 -11.26 66.41
CA TYR A 944 -16.43 -10.56 67.45
C TYR A 944 -17.65 -11.38 67.90
N THR A 945 -17.85 -11.51 69.21
CA THR A 945 -19.07 -12.02 69.84
C THR A 945 -20.16 -10.95 69.89
N TYR A 946 -19.77 -9.68 70.03
CA TYR A 946 -20.66 -8.52 70.11
C TYR A 946 -20.39 -7.54 68.96
N SER A 947 -21.45 -7.05 68.33
CA SER A 947 -21.40 -6.18 67.14
C SER A 947 -22.29 -4.94 67.33
N PRO A 948 -21.98 -3.77 66.73
CA PRO A 948 -20.80 -3.48 65.90
C PRO A 948 -19.60 -2.94 66.69
N VAL A 949 -18.41 -3.22 66.17
CA VAL A 949 -17.15 -2.52 66.52
C VAL A 949 -16.88 -1.51 65.42
N VAL A 950 -16.62 -0.25 65.78
CA VAL A 950 -16.56 0.88 64.82
C VAL A 950 -15.26 1.66 64.97
N THR A 951 -14.50 1.78 63.88
CA THR A 951 -13.19 2.46 63.85
C THR A 951 -13.37 3.92 63.44
N ASP A 952 -13.79 4.77 64.37
CA ASP A 952 -14.08 6.18 64.08
C ASP A 952 -12.81 6.99 63.78
N THR A 953 -12.87 7.88 62.79
CA THR A 953 -11.82 8.88 62.50
C THR A 953 -12.37 10.31 62.60
N PRO A 954 -12.47 10.90 63.81
CA PRO A 954 -13.03 12.25 64.02
C PRO A 954 -12.28 13.40 63.31
N THR A 955 -10.98 13.25 63.12
CA THR A 955 -10.10 14.15 62.37
C THR A 955 -9.08 13.34 61.56
N GLU A 956 -8.31 14.00 60.69
CA GLU A 956 -7.22 13.39 59.92
C GLU A 956 -6.03 12.90 60.78
N ASP A 957 -6.02 13.23 62.07
CA ASP A 957 -5.06 12.74 63.07
C ASP A 957 -5.28 11.27 63.49
N TYR A 958 -6.41 10.66 63.10
CA TYR A 958 -6.82 9.33 63.54
C TYR A 958 -6.53 8.25 62.48
N SER A 959 -5.75 7.26 62.90
CA SER A 959 -5.39 6.08 62.12
C SER A 959 -6.60 5.24 61.72
N THR A 960 -6.57 4.78 60.46
CA THR A 960 -7.46 3.74 59.92
C THR A 960 -6.90 2.33 60.08
N ASN A 961 -5.68 2.18 60.61
CA ASN A 961 -4.90 0.93 60.62
C ASN A 961 -5.32 -0.02 61.76
N TRP A 962 -6.62 -0.32 61.86
CA TRP A 962 -7.19 -1.29 62.79
C TRP A 962 -7.39 -2.67 62.14
N PHE A 963 -6.97 -3.72 62.85
CA PHE A 963 -7.01 -5.11 62.39
C PHE A 963 -7.51 -6.05 63.49
N LEU A 964 -8.20 -7.13 63.13
CA LEU A 964 -8.45 -8.28 64.01
C LEU A 964 -7.68 -9.48 63.46
N ASP A 965 -6.42 -9.64 63.91
CA ASP A 965 -5.45 -10.60 63.35
C ASP A 965 -4.46 -11.06 64.43
N SER A 966 -3.51 -11.93 64.10
CA SER A 966 -2.53 -12.47 65.04
C SER A 966 -1.52 -11.41 65.52
N PRO A 967 -1.40 -11.16 66.84
CA PRO A 967 -0.39 -10.24 67.36
C PRO A 967 1.04 -10.75 67.19
N ALA A 968 1.25 -12.02 66.84
CA ALA A 968 2.55 -12.57 66.50
C ALA A 968 3.16 -11.94 65.22
N LEU A 969 2.33 -11.31 64.37
CA LEU A 969 2.79 -10.52 63.21
C LEU A 969 3.59 -9.27 63.62
N ILE A 970 3.35 -8.74 64.82
CA ILE A 970 4.02 -7.54 65.37
C ILE A 970 5.03 -7.93 66.45
N TYR A 971 4.67 -8.92 67.28
CA TYR A 971 5.48 -9.42 68.40
C TYR A 971 5.73 -10.93 68.23
N PRO A 972 6.73 -11.35 67.42
CA PRO A 972 7.01 -12.76 67.15
C PRO A 972 7.34 -13.62 68.38
N SER A 973 7.64 -12.99 69.53
CA SER A 973 7.77 -13.62 70.84
C SER A 973 6.50 -14.35 71.33
N LEU A 974 5.33 -14.03 70.76
CA LEU A 974 4.06 -14.69 71.07
C LEU A 974 3.87 -16.06 70.39
N GLY A 975 4.58 -16.33 69.29
CA GLY A 975 4.48 -17.59 68.54
C GLY A 975 3.18 -17.79 67.75
N GLU A 976 3.08 -18.88 67.00
CA GLU A 976 1.94 -19.16 66.11
C GLU A 976 0.61 -19.43 66.86
N ASP A 977 0.69 -19.94 68.09
CA ASP A 977 -0.47 -20.23 68.96
C ASP A 977 -1.11 -18.99 69.63
N ALA A 978 -0.71 -17.77 69.24
CA ALA A 978 -1.11 -16.52 69.91
C ALA A 978 -2.62 -16.19 69.86
N GLY A 979 -3.38 -16.82 68.96
CA GLY A 979 -4.75 -16.42 68.61
C GLY A 979 -4.77 -15.09 67.87
N SER A 980 -5.92 -14.41 67.86
CA SER A 980 -6.06 -13.05 67.32
C SER A 980 -6.21 -11.97 68.41
N ALA A 981 -6.01 -10.71 68.03
CA ALA A 981 -6.25 -9.54 68.86
C ALA A 981 -6.78 -8.38 67.99
N LEU A 982 -7.53 -7.45 68.59
CA LEU A 982 -7.86 -6.18 67.96
C LEU A 982 -6.66 -5.24 68.14
N MET A 983 -6.09 -4.80 67.04
CA MET A 983 -4.83 -4.06 67.01
C MET A 983 -4.93 -2.78 66.20
N CYS A 984 -4.29 -1.71 66.64
CA CYS A 984 -4.06 -0.50 65.84
C CYS A 984 -2.55 -0.33 65.62
N ILE A 985 -2.09 -0.19 64.38
CA ILE A 985 -0.67 -0.34 64.02
C ILE A 985 -0.17 0.86 63.20
N GLU A 986 0.84 1.56 63.71
CA GLU A 986 1.56 2.62 62.98
C GLU A 986 2.99 2.14 62.67
N ALA A 987 3.20 1.62 61.46
CA ALA A 987 4.42 0.91 61.07
C ALA A 987 5.54 1.80 60.48
N SER A 988 5.21 3.00 59.99
CA SER A 988 6.14 3.90 59.30
C SER A 988 5.79 5.37 59.55
N ALA A 989 6.79 6.26 59.53
CA ALA A 989 6.57 7.70 59.67
C ALA A 989 6.25 8.37 58.30
N PRO A 990 5.43 9.45 58.26
CA PRO A 990 4.71 10.05 59.38
C PRO A 990 3.56 9.15 59.89
N VAL A 991 3.40 9.09 61.21
CA VAL A 991 2.33 8.32 61.86
C VAL A 991 1.08 9.17 62.03
N SER A 992 -0.09 8.52 62.01
CA SER A 992 -1.31 9.10 62.57
C SER A 992 -1.18 9.10 64.10
N PRO A 993 -1.16 10.26 64.79
CA PRO A 993 -0.82 10.33 66.22
C PRO A 993 -1.88 9.72 67.14
N LEU A 994 -3.09 9.42 66.64
CA LEU A 994 -4.18 8.78 67.38
C LEU A 994 -4.73 7.58 66.61
N GLY A 995 -5.44 6.68 67.29
CA GLY A 995 -6.29 5.67 66.65
C GLY A 995 -7.48 5.34 67.54
N ARG A 996 -8.71 5.41 67.01
CA ARG A 996 -9.95 5.22 67.81
C ARG A 996 -10.74 4.00 67.38
N VAL A 997 -11.24 3.25 68.37
CA VAL A 997 -12.24 2.21 68.16
C VAL A 997 -13.34 2.25 69.23
N SER A 998 -14.58 2.30 68.78
CA SER A 998 -15.79 2.22 69.60
C SER A 998 -16.29 0.77 69.66
N LEU A 999 -16.55 0.31 70.88
CA LEU A 999 -17.02 -1.04 71.20
C LEU A 999 -18.56 -1.07 71.26
N PRO A 1000 -19.21 -2.24 71.14
CA PRO A 1000 -20.67 -2.34 71.10
C PRO A 1000 -21.35 -1.80 72.36
N LYS A 1001 -22.52 -1.17 72.19
CA LYS A 1001 -23.28 -0.52 73.26
C LYS A 1001 -23.91 -1.52 74.21
N PHE A 1002 -23.82 -1.28 75.51
CA PHE A 1002 -24.46 -2.08 76.55
C PHE A 1002 -25.32 -1.20 77.47
N SER A 1003 -26.28 -1.82 78.17
CA SER A 1003 -27.12 -1.14 79.15
C SER A 1003 -26.52 -1.22 80.55
N THR A 1004 -26.64 -0.16 81.34
CA THR A 1004 -26.29 -0.13 82.77
C THR A 1004 -27.51 -0.01 83.69
N VAL A 1005 -28.72 -0.12 83.14
CA VAL A 1005 -29.98 -0.22 83.90
C VAL A 1005 -29.93 -1.41 84.86
N GLY A 1006 -29.98 -1.13 86.17
CA GLY A 1006 -29.87 -2.15 87.21
C GLY A 1006 -28.47 -2.74 87.42
N ALA A 1007 -27.42 -2.17 86.81
CA ALA A 1007 -26.05 -2.63 87.01
C ALA A 1007 -25.50 -2.17 88.38
N HIS A 1008 -25.02 -3.12 89.19
CA HIS A 1008 -24.41 -2.82 90.49
C HIS A 1008 -22.88 -2.72 90.38
N ALA A 1009 -22.31 -1.55 90.68
CA ALA A 1009 -20.86 -1.27 90.59
C ALA A 1009 -20.17 -1.94 89.38
N PRO A 1010 -20.61 -1.67 88.13
CA PRO A 1010 -20.03 -2.27 86.94
C PRO A 1010 -18.56 -1.88 86.78
N GLN A 1011 -17.74 -2.89 86.57
CA GLN A 1011 -16.30 -2.78 86.38
C GLN A 1011 -15.92 -3.29 84.99
N ILE A 1012 -14.97 -2.61 84.36
CA ILE A 1012 -14.40 -2.94 83.07
C ILE A 1012 -13.04 -3.60 83.32
N THR A 1013 -12.76 -4.72 82.65
CA THR A 1013 -11.42 -5.31 82.56
C THR A 1013 -11.05 -5.45 81.08
N MET A 1014 -9.88 -4.95 80.68
CA MET A 1014 -9.32 -5.04 79.32
C MET A 1014 -7.97 -5.74 79.36
N CYS A 1015 -7.80 -6.81 78.58
CA CYS A 1015 -6.56 -7.58 78.50
C CYS A 1015 -5.73 -7.12 77.30
N VAL A 1016 -4.64 -6.39 77.57
CA VAL A 1016 -3.78 -5.73 76.58
C VAL A 1016 -2.38 -6.36 76.58
N TYR A 1017 -1.71 -6.38 75.44
CA TYR A 1017 -0.30 -6.77 75.38
C TYR A 1017 0.57 -5.56 75.72
N ASP A 1018 1.25 -5.63 76.87
CA ASP A 1018 2.29 -4.65 77.21
C ASP A 1018 3.59 -5.02 76.49
N ALA A 1019 4.30 -4.03 75.96
CA ALA A 1019 5.63 -4.17 75.35
C ALA A 1019 6.38 -2.82 75.32
N PRO A 1020 7.72 -2.79 75.17
CA PRO A 1020 8.48 -1.53 75.14
C PRO A 1020 8.10 -0.59 73.98
N GLN A 1021 7.55 -1.13 72.89
CA GLN A 1021 7.08 -0.41 71.69
C GLN A 1021 5.55 -0.43 71.54
N ALA A 1022 4.80 -0.79 72.58
CA ALA A 1022 3.35 -0.70 72.55
C ALA A 1022 2.88 0.76 72.73
N ALA A 1023 1.77 1.10 72.08
CA ALA A 1023 1.15 2.41 72.17
C ALA A 1023 0.26 2.50 73.42
N PRO A 1024 0.34 3.58 74.23
CA PRO A 1024 -0.62 3.83 75.29
C PRO A 1024 -2.02 4.11 74.72
N ALA A 1025 -3.05 3.93 75.54
CA ALA A 1025 -4.42 4.27 75.18
C ALA A 1025 -5.22 4.88 76.35
N THR A 1026 -6.21 5.70 76.04
CA THR A 1026 -7.22 6.16 77.01
C THR A 1026 -8.57 5.52 76.69
N VAL A 1027 -9.25 5.02 77.73
CA VAL A 1027 -10.61 4.48 77.65
C VAL A 1027 -11.61 5.59 78.01
N TYR A 1028 -12.64 5.73 77.20
CA TYR A 1028 -13.74 6.69 77.34
C TYR A 1028 -15.09 5.99 77.26
N ALA A 1029 -16.14 6.69 77.69
CA ALA A 1029 -17.53 6.25 77.56
C ALA A 1029 -18.47 7.39 77.16
N ALA A 1030 -19.29 7.15 76.15
CA ALA A 1030 -20.38 8.02 75.72
C ALA A 1030 -21.76 7.47 76.15
N SER A 1031 -22.73 8.35 76.35
CA SER A 1031 -24.14 8.00 76.63
C SER A 1031 -25.05 9.16 76.20
N TYR A 1032 -26.36 8.94 76.11
CA TYR A 1032 -27.30 9.95 75.64
C TYR A 1032 -27.30 11.22 76.51
N GLY A 1033 -27.22 12.39 75.87
CA GLY A 1033 -27.29 13.70 76.53
C GLY A 1033 -26.13 13.99 77.49
N MET A 1034 -24.94 13.45 77.23
CA MET A 1034 -23.75 13.61 78.06
C MET A 1034 -22.49 13.87 77.23
N ASP A 1035 -21.57 14.67 77.78
CA ASP A 1035 -20.19 14.76 77.30
C ASP A 1035 -19.42 13.44 77.52
N ASP A 1036 -18.42 13.17 76.69
CA ASP A 1036 -17.58 11.98 76.77
C ASP A 1036 -16.83 11.85 78.11
N VAL A 1037 -17.04 10.75 78.82
CA VAL A 1037 -16.48 10.50 80.15
C VAL A 1037 -15.20 9.68 80.03
N LYS A 1038 -14.04 10.26 80.42
CA LYS A 1038 -12.78 9.50 80.56
C LYS A 1038 -12.92 8.50 81.71
N ILE A 1039 -12.64 7.23 81.42
CA ILE A 1039 -12.74 6.10 82.35
C ILE A 1039 -11.37 5.74 82.96
N GLY A 1040 -10.32 5.71 82.14
CA GLY A 1040 -8.99 5.28 82.58
C GLY A 1040 -7.93 5.35 81.50
N GLU A 1041 -6.69 5.07 81.89
CA GLU A 1041 -5.52 5.02 81.01
C GLU A 1041 -4.92 3.61 81.02
N ILE A 1042 -4.50 3.15 79.85
CA ILE A 1042 -3.77 1.92 79.60
C ILE A 1042 -2.37 2.31 79.17
N SER A 1043 -1.35 1.92 79.94
CA SER A 1043 0.03 2.32 79.66
C SER A 1043 0.59 1.69 78.39
N GLY A 1044 0.36 0.38 78.16
CA GLY A 1044 0.96 -0.41 77.07
C GLY A 1044 2.49 -0.59 77.20
N LYS A 1045 3.21 0.45 77.61
CA LYS A 1045 4.67 0.48 77.72
C LYS A 1045 5.13 -0.28 78.98
N GLY A 1046 5.66 -1.48 78.79
CA GLY A 1046 6.06 -2.39 79.87
C GLY A 1046 7.03 -3.51 79.43
N SER A 1047 7.21 -4.52 80.28
CA SER A 1047 7.82 -5.79 79.89
C SER A 1047 6.84 -6.61 79.06
N GLU A 1048 7.32 -7.33 78.05
CA GLU A 1048 6.49 -8.14 77.16
C GLU A 1048 5.58 -9.14 77.91
N GLY A 1049 4.27 -8.98 77.78
CA GLY A 1049 3.28 -9.83 78.44
C GLY A 1049 1.84 -9.34 78.33
N TRP A 1050 0.89 -10.22 78.66
CA TRP A 1050 -0.54 -9.87 78.71
C TRP A 1050 -0.92 -9.32 80.10
N THR A 1051 -1.47 -8.10 80.13
CA THR A 1051 -1.83 -7.36 81.36
C THR A 1051 -3.32 -7.03 81.37
N ASP A 1052 -3.98 -7.30 82.51
CA ASP A 1052 -5.39 -6.96 82.75
C ASP A 1052 -5.51 -5.56 83.37
N TYR A 1053 -5.81 -4.56 82.54
CA TYR A 1053 -6.16 -3.21 82.98
C TYR A 1053 -7.61 -3.18 83.46
N THR A 1054 -7.88 -2.64 84.65
CA THR A 1054 -9.21 -2.70 85.29
C THR A 1054 -9.64 -1.33 85.79
N PHE A 1055 -10.88 -0.94 85.46
CA PHE A 1055 -11.45 0.38 85.75
C PHE A 1055 -12.89 0.26 86.27
N ASP A 1056 -13.24 1.02 87.31
CA ASP A 1056 -14.61 1.12 87.80
C ASP A 1056 -15.40 2.14 86.97
N LEU A 1057 -16.63 1.80 86.56
CA LEU A 1057 -17.47 2.72 85.81
C LEU A 1057 -18.05 3.81 86.75
N PRO A 1058 -17.87 5.12 86.46
CA PRO A 1058 -18.32 6.18 87.35
C PRO A 1058 -19.84 6.26 87.46
N ALA A 1059 -20.32 6.78 88.60
CA ALA A 1059 -21.74 6.86 88.95
C ALA A 1059 -22.62 7.63 87.93
N SER A 1060 -22.03 8.50 87.12
CA SER A 1060 -22.69 9.24 86.03
C SER A 1060 -23.17 8.36 84.87
N LEU A 1061 -22.64 7.14 84.75
CA LEU A 1061 -22.94 6.17 83.68
C LEU A 1061 -23.75 4.97 84.17
N LEU A 1062 -24.29 5.03 85.39
CA LEU A 1062 -25.24 4.04 85.90
C LEU A 1062 -26.67 4.36 85.47
N ASP A 1063 -27.52 3.34 85.41
CA ASP A 1063 -28.91 3.41 84.96
C ASP A 1063 -29.13 4.10 83.60
N LYS A 1064 -28.15 3.92 82.69
CA LYS A 1064 -28.23 4.37 81.29
C LYS A 1064 -28.77 3.25 80.42
N ALA A 1065 -29.74 3.58 79.58
CA ALA A 1065 -30.27 2.65 78.58
C ALA A 1065 -29.17 2.13 77.66
N TRP A 1066 -28.25 3.01 77.22
CA TRP A 1066 -27.01 2.64 76.54
C TRP A 1066 -25.78 3.40 77.07
N VAL A 1067 -24.64 2.70 77.09
CA VAL A 1067 -23.28 3.23 77.25
C VAL A 1067 -22.43 2.65 76.11
N ASN A 1068 -21.65 3.50 75.45
CA ASN A 1068 -20.72 3.14 74.39
C ASN A 1068 -19.29 3.34 74.91
N LEU A 1069 -18.53 2.27 75.11
CA LEU A 1069 -17.10 2.39 75.43
C LEU A 1069 -16.31 2.59 74.14
N TYR A 1070 -15.33 3.50 74.17
CA TYR A 1070 -14.37 3.62 73.07
C TYR A 1070 -12.95 3.81 73.61
N ILE A 1071 -11.99 3.33 72.83
CA ILE A 1071 -10.56 3.36 73.14
C ILE A 1071 -9.90 4.32 72.16
N VAL A 1072 -9.03 5.20 72.66
CA VAL A 1072 -8.16 6.05 71.85
C VAL A 1072 -6.71 5.70 72.16
N ALA A 1073 -6.07 4.97 71.25
CA ALA A 1073 -4.62 4.77 71.24
C ALA A 1073 -3.91 6.08 70.85
N SER A 1074 -2.67 6.26 71.32
CA SER A 1074 -1.83 7.41 70.97
C SER A 1074 -0.44 6.96 70.56
N PHE A 1075 0.00 7.40 69.37
CA PHE A 1075 1.25 6.99 68.73
C PHE A 1075 2.26 8.14 68.78
N ASP A 1076 3.44 7.88 69.34
CA ASP A 1076 4.55 8.85 69.44
C ASP A 1076 5.76 8.49 68.58
N ALA A 1077 5.78 7.29 67.98
CA ALA A 1077 6.80 6.83 67.03
C ALA A 1077 6.27 5.71 66.12
N ALA A 1078 7.07 5.33 65.11
CA ALA A 1078 6.92 4.09 64.36
C ALA A 1078 8.19 3.21 64.50
N PRO A 1079 8.07 1.88 64.54
CA PRO A 1079 6.83 1.11 64.61
C PRO A 1079 6.22 1.11 66.04
N GLN A 1080 4.91 1.30 66.15
CA GLN A 1080 4.16 1.15 67.40
C GLN A 1080 2.80 0.47 67.16
N ALA A 1081 2.29 -0.24 68.17
CA ALA A 1081 0.99 -0.89 68.11
C ALA A 1081 0.25 -0.86 69.46
N PHE A 1082 -1.07 -0.66 69.44
CA PHE A 1082 -1.95 -1.01 70.56
C PHE A 1082 -2.58 -2.38 70.29
N VAL A 1083 -2.67 -3.27 71.27
CA VAL A 1083 -3.09 -4.68 71.08
C VAL A 1083 -4.02 -5.14 72.22
N LEU A 1084 -5.29 -5.41 71.90
CA LEU A 1084 -6.35 -5.84 72.83
C LEU A 1084 -6.81 -7.27 72.50
N ARG A 1085 -6.70 -8.20 73.46
CA ARG A 1085 -7.11 -9.61 73.30
C ARG A 1085 -8.52 -9.91 73.82
N SER A 1086 -8.97 -9.19 74.83
CA SER A 1086 -10.30 -9.38 75.41
C SER A 1086 -10.73 -8.18 76.23
N TYR A 1087 -12.04 -8.01 76.39
CA TYR A 1087 -12.59 -7.04 77.34
C TYR A 1087 -13.88 -7.59 77.98
N SER A 1088 -14.13 -7.21 79.23
CA SER A 1088 -15.36 -7.57 79.95
C SER A 1088 -15.92 -6.37 80.69
N VAL A 1089 -17.24 -6.28 80.76
CA VAL A 1089 -17.98 -5.33 81.60
C VAL A 1089 -18.96 -6.13 82.43
N LYS A 1090 -18.87 -6.04 83.76
CA LYS A 1090 -19.64 -6.88 84.69
C LYS A 1090 -19.98 -6.13 85.96
N SER A 1091 -21.20 -6.30 86.48
CA SER A 1091 -21.54 -5.86 87.84
C SER A 1091 -20.67 -6.57 88.86
N THR A 1092 -20.12 -5.83 89.82
CA THR A 1092 -19.32 -6.35 90.92
C THR A 1092 -20.06 -6.20 92.23
N TYR A 1093 -19.86 -7.15 93.15
CA TYR A 1093 -20.55 -7.16 94.44
C TYR A 1093 -19.55 -7.34 95.58
N GLY A 1094 -19.80 -6.66 96.71
CA GLY A 1094 -18.97 -6.79 97.91
C GLY A 1094 -18.92 -8.22 98.48
N LYS A 1095 -19.91 -9.06 98.14
CA LYS A 1095 -19.94 -10.50 98.38
C LYS A 1095 -20.58 -11.20 97.17
N GLN A 1096 -19.86 -12.14 96.56
CA GLN A 1096 -20.33 -12.93 95.41
C GLN A 1096 -19.70 -14.31 95.44
N LEU A 1097 -20.53 -15.35 95.60
CA LEU A 1097 -20.16 -16.75 95.37
C LEU A 1097 -20.97 -17.26 94.18
N SER A 1098 -20.33 -18.07 93.34
CA SER A 1098 -20.98 -18.79 92.25
C SER A 1098 -20.51 -20.24 92.25
N THR A 1099 -21.40 -21.15 91.84
CA THR A 1099 -21.13 -22.60 91.80
C THR A 1099 -21.45 -23.14 90.41
N ARG A 1100 -20.59 -24.03 89.89
CA ARG A 1100 -20.81 -24.76 88.65
C ARG A 1100 -20.57 -26.25 88.90
N LEU A 1101 -21.61 -27.06 88.76
CA LEU A 1101 -21.48 -28.51 88.71
C LEU A 1101 -21.12 -28.93 87.28
N GLN A 1102 -20.08 -29.75 87.15
CA GLN A 1102 -19.78 -30.50 85.94
C GLN A 1102 -20.07 -31.98 86.21
N ALA A 1103 -21.01 -32.51 85.43
CA ALA A 1103 -21.53 -33.86 85.51
C ALA A 1103 -21.80 -34.40 84.10
N PRO A 1104 -21.78 -35.73 83.87
CA PRO A 1104 -22.39 -36.32 82.69
C PRO A 1104 -23.87 -35.95 82.59
N ALA A 1105 -24.39 -35.76 81.38
CA ALA A 1105 -25.82 -35.46 81.16
C ALA A 1105 -26.73 -36.66 81.47
N GLU A 1106 -26.18 -37.89 81.35
CA GLU A 1106 -26.84 -39.16 81.64
C GLU A 1106 -25.88 -40.05 82.46
N MET A 1107 -26.41 -40.87 83.35
CA MET A 1107 -25.63 -41.77 84.22
C MET A 1107 -26.33 -43.13 84.36
N GLU A 1108 -25.61 -44.21 84.03
CA GLU A 1108 -26.11 -45.59 84.12
C GLU A 1108 -26.07 -46.18 85.54
N VAL A 1109 -27.11 -46.93 85.90
CA VAL A 1109 -27.24 -47.57 87.22
C VAL A 1109 -26.20 -48.70 87.37
N GLY A 1110 -25.28 -48.53 88.31
CA GLY A 1110 -24.23 -49.50 88.65
C GLY A 1110 -22.82 -49.13 88.15
N GLN A 1111 -22.69 -48.07 87.37
CA GLN A 1111 -21.40 -47.46 87.01
C GLN A 1111 -20.92 -46.48 88.10
N LEU A 1112 -19.62 -46.21 88.15
CA LEU A 1112 -19.02 -45.16 88.99
C LEU A 1112 -18.74 -43.90 88.17
N TYR A 1113 -19.19 -42.75 88.67
CA TYR A 1113 -19.00 -41.44 88.03
C TYR A 1113 -18.31 -40.46 88.98
N THR A 1114 -17.50 -39.57 88.42
CA THR A 1114 -16.91 -38.43 89.14
C THR A 1114 -17.71 -37.17 88.81
N LEU A 1115 -18.17 -36.46 89.84
CA LEU A 1115 -18.85 -35.18 89.73
C LEU A 1115 -17.93 -34.07 90.25
N THR A 1116 -17.77 -32.99 89.49
CA THR A 1116 -16.87 -31.88 89.86
C THR A 1116 -17.68 -30.61 90.11
N ALA A 1117 -17.82 -30.21 91.37
CA ALA A 1117 -18.43 -28.93 91.73
C ALA A 1117 -17.35 -27.85 91.93
N LYS A 1118 -17.31 -26.86 91.03
CA LYS A 1118 -16.42 -25.70 91.10
C LYS A 1118 -17.08 -24.57 91.91
N VAL A 1119 -16.33 -23.91 92.80
CA VAL A 1119 -16.84 -22.81 93.65
C VAL A 1119 -15.97 -21.57 93.46
N THR A 1120 -16.52 -20.55 92.81
CA THR A 1120 -15.78 -19.33 92.45
C THR A 1120 -16.25 -18.14 93.30
N ASN A 1121 -15.33 -17.56 94.07
CA ASN A 1121 -15.53 -16.35 94.86
C ASN A 1121 -15.17 -15.11 94.03
N GLY A 1122 -16.20 -14.36 93.61
CA GLY A 1122 -16.07 -13.10 92.86
C GLY A 1122 -16.11 -11.84 93.73
N SER A 1123 -16.05 -11.97 95.06
CA SER A 1123 -16.20 -10.85 95.99
C SER A 1123 -15.05 -9.84 95.87
N LEU A 1124 -15.37 -8.54 95.88
CA LEU A 1124 -14.39 -7.45 95.81
C LEU A 1124 -13.36 -7.42 96.96
N THR A 1125 -13.66 -8.04 98.12
CA THR A 1125 -12.83 -7.94 99.34
C THR A 1125 -12.58 -9.30 99.99
N ALA A 1126 -11.33 -9.51 100.44
CA ALA A 1126 -10.81 -10.72 101.11
C ALA A 1126 -11.00 -12.05 100.32
N ARG A 1127 -9.93 -12.49 99.65
CA ARG A 1127 -9.98 -13.60 98.66
C ARG A 1127 -10.14 -15.01 99.23
N GLN A 1128 -9.91 -15.23 100.52
CA GLN A 1128 -10.02 -16.57 101.11
C GLN A 1128 -11.48 -17.05 101.06
N LEU A 1129 -11.70 -18.26 100.51
CA LEU A 1129 -13.01 -18.91 100.56
C LEU A 1129 -13.44 -19.09 102.03
N PRO A 1130 -14.67 -18.72 102.41
CA PRO A 1130 -15.20 -19.04 103.74
C PRO A 1130 -15.39 -20.55 103.86
N ASP A 1131 -15.43 -21.10 105.08
CA ASP A 1131 -15.75 -22.52 105.29
C ASP A 1131 -17.09 -22.86 104.61
N PHE A 1132 -17.06 -23.78 103.65
CA PHE A 1132 -18.21 -24.17 102.84
C PHE A 1132 -18.33 -25.70 102.80
N SER A 1133 -19.55 -26.21 102.92
CA SER A 1133 -19.87 -27.61 102.64
C SER A 1133 -20.60 -27.71 101.31
N LEU A 1134 -20.25 -28.70 100.50
CA LEU A 1134 -20.97 -29.00 99.26
C LEU A 1134 -21.97 -30.11 99.54
N THR A 1135 -23.26 -29.82 99.42
CA THR A 1135 -24.30 -30.86 99.45
C THR A 1135 -24.80 -31.14 98.03
N VAL A 1136 -24.60 -32.38 97.60
CA VAL A 1136 -25.05 -32.89 96.30
C VAL A 1136 -26.34 -33.68 96.55
N SER A 1137 -27.39 -33.40 95.79
CA SER A 1137 -28.66 -34.12 95.87
C SER A 1137 -29.00 -34.78 94.53
N TYR A 1138 -29.43 -36.04 94.58
CA TYR A 1138 -29.89 -36.81 93.43
C TYR A 1138 -31.14 -37.61 93.82
N GLY A 1139 -32.30 -37.17 93.33
CA GLY A 1139 -33.59 -37.64 93.85
C GLY A 1139 -33.73 -37.33 95.35
N ASP A 1140 -34.21 -38.29 96.12
CA ASP A 1140 -34.38 -38.19 97.58
C ASP A 1140 -33.06 -38.40 98.36
N VAL A 1141 -31.94 -38.69 97.68
CA VAL A 1141 -30.63 -38.88 98.32
C VAL A 1141 -29.88 -37.55 98.32
N THR A 1142 -29.41 -37.10 99.47
CA THR A 1142 -28.41 -36.02 99.55
C THR A 1142 -27.19 -36.43 100.37
N GLU A 1143 -26.02 -36.08 99.86
CA GLU A 1143 -24.72 -36.39 100.44
C GLU A 1143 -23.91 -35.10 100.59
N THR A 1144 -23.24 -34.94 101.73
CA THR A 1144 -22.37 -33.79 102.02
C THR A 1144 -20.93 -34.19 101.79
N VAL A 1145 -20.24 -33.46 100.92
CA VAL A 1145 -18.86 -33.72 100.50
C VAL A 1145 -17.94 -32.61 101.02
N GLU A 1146 -16.94 -33.00 101.80
CA GLU A 1146 -15.89 -32.12 102.27
C GLU A 1146 -14.85 -31.86 101.16
N PRO A 1147 -14.34 -30.62 100.98
CA PRO A 1147 -13.44 -30.28 99.89
C PRO A 1147 -12.07 -30.98 100.04
N SER A 1148 -11.73 -31.84 99.07
CA SER A 1148 -10.58 -32.74 99.16
C SER A 1148 -9.20 -32.07 99.00
N ARG A 1149 -9.13 -30.80 98.60
CA ARG A 1149 -7.89 -30.02 98.51
C ARG A 1149 -8.19 -28.51 98.44
N VAL A 1150 -7.33 -27.70 99.04
CA VAL A 1150 -7.34 -26.23 98.91
C VAL A 1150 -5.98 -25.77 98.36
N PRO A 1151 -5.91 -25.24 97.12
CA PRO A 1151 -4.71 -24.59 96.58
C PRO A 1151 -4.45 -23.21 97.20
N ALA A 1152 -3.25 -22.67 97.01
CA ALA A 1152 -2.84 -21.37 97.58
C ALA A 1152 -3.29 -20.15 96.74
N ASP A 1153 -3.91 -20.36 95.58
CA ASP A 1153 -4.23 -19.30 94.60
C ASP A 1153 -5.70 -18.81 94.63
N ASN A 1154 -6.50 -19.27 95.59
CA ASN A 1154 -7.93 -18.95 95.77
C ASN A 1154 -8.82 -19.36 94.58
N SER A 1155 -8.40 -20.38 93.82
CA SER A 1155 -9.29 -21.10 92.90
C SER A 1155 -9.48 -22.56 93.34
N ILE A 1156 -10.73 -23.03 93.26
CA ILE A 1156 -11.14 -24.44 93.32
C ILE A 1156 -12.09 -24.63 92.14
#